data_AF-A0A2V6W902-F1
#
_entry.id   AF-A0A2V6W902-F1
#
_cell.length_a   1.000
_cell.length_b   1.000
_cell.length_c   1.000
_cell.angle_alpha   90.00
_cell.angle_beta   90.00
_cell.angle_gamma   90.00
#
_symmetry.space_group_name_H-M   'P 1'
#
loop_
_entity.id
_entity.type
_entity.pdbx_description
1 polymer ?
#
loop_
_entity_poly.entity_id
_entity_poly.type
_entity_poly.pdbx_seq_one_letter_code
_entity_poly.pdbx_strand_id
1 'polypeptide(L)'
;MSTPVTRRTFLASAATAGAALTIRFPLTGPGAADGAATYEPNAALTITPDGLVTVHITKAEMGQGVGTALAQIVAEELEVDWKDVRIDYPTSDPKFGLMLTGGSWSVNWTFDALSRAGAAARLALIDAAAKSWNVSPADCVAERGVVRHLPSGRALRYGEIVARMPITKTFSEEELKQITLKKPSDYRVVGQWIPRLDIPDKVTGKAKFGIDTFLPSMVYAKVVYPPVREGATRTAVDDSAAKRVKGYVATVTLPQLVAVVANSYEAAVKARDARKVSWNPGPNANVSTESIFAKFSQAKDDSNATPWHEQGDVKSAMSGAARRHEATFMTDYVAHMQMEPMNCVARFADGVYDIYTGSQFQTFAVGTLAATLDVKPTNVRIHQQYLGGGFGRRLEPDIMVEAALIAREVKRPVKLIRSREEDLRRDFYRSATLQVVRAGLGPDGKVVAWENTLVASHPGKRWGPDFVDKKTGLDQFALNGADHVYDIPNQVVRAVPVETGIPVGYVRAVAPNYTFFAVETFMDELAKLAGADPVQYRLSMLGGAPRLATRPAARCRWRRSCAPWTAASSSIPTAPVRRSKARCSSASATPSRNAAPSPTGRSHSQTSTTTRCSGWTRCRRSKSTSCRRPSTRRVSASRARRRWRRRSAMPSSRRRARGCARFRCCRIAFSRLFARGRELAARPGRPRGGRGGRQRECGPGCGPGPRETTQIDNAVRLSWCTDS
;
A
#
# COMPACT_ATOMS: atom_id res chain seq x y z
N MET A 1 -11.41 -38.34 -55.90
CA MET A 1 -10.05 -37.79 -56.14
C MET A 1 -9.97 -36.44 -55.46
N SER A 2 -9.17 -36.35 -54.40
CA SER A 2 -8.95 -35.13 -53.63
C SER A 2 -7.53 -34.66 -53.88
N THR A 3 -7.38 -33.50 -54.53
CA THR A 3 -6.08 -32.86 -54.74
C THR A 3 -5.59 -32.22 -53.44
N PRO A 4 -4.33 -32.44 -53.02
CA PRO A 4 -3.81 -31.85 -51.79
C PRO A 4 -3.40 -30.39 -52.03
N VAL A 5 -3.95 -29.49 -51.23
CA VAL A 5 -3.52 -28.08 -51.17
C VAL A 5 -2.10 -28.02 -50.62
N THR A 6 -1.16 -27.46 -51.40
CA THR A 6 0.23 -27.35 -50.96
C THR A 6 0.44 -26.12 -50.07
N ARG A 7 1.43 -26.19 -49.16
CA ARG A 7 1.80 -25.11 -48.23
C ARG A 7 2.05 -23.75 -48.90
N ARG A 8 2.44 -23.74 -50.18
CA ARG A 8 2.68 -22.51 -50.94
C ARG A 8 1.39 -21.79 -51.33
N THR A 9 0.33 -22.54 -51.65
CA THR A 9 -1.00 -22.00 -51.97
C THR A 9 -1.72 -21.47 -50.73
N PHE A 10 -1.48 -22.08 -49.57
CA PHE A 10 -1.98 -21.58 -48.28
C PHE A 10 -1.28 -20.28 -47.83
N LEU A 11 0.04 -20.17 -48.05
CA LEU A 11 0.78 -18.95 -47.72
C LEU A 11 0.51 -17.79 -48.70
N ALA A 12 0.25 -18.09 -49.97
CA ALA A 12 -0.12 -17.08 -50.96
C ALA A 12 -1.53 -16.50 -50.71
N SER A 13 -2.48 -17.31 -50.25
CA SER A 13 -3.84 -16.86 -49.89
C SER A 13 -3.88 -16.09 -48.56
N ALA A 14 -2.92 -16.31 -47.65
CA ALA A 14 -2.79 -15.54 -46.42
C ALA A 14 -2.21 -14.12 -46.62
N ALA A 15 -1.49 -13.86 -47.72
CA ALA A 15 -0.85 -12.57 -47.96
C ALA A 15 -1.82 -11.50 -48.53
N THR A 16 -2.92 -11.90 -49.17
CA THR A 16 -3.86 -10.97 -49.83
C THR A 16 -5.04 -10.55 -48.94
N ALA A 17 -5.22 -11.17 -47.77
CA ALA A 17 -6.24 -10.80 -46.77
C ALA A 17 -5.69 -9.94 -45.61
N GLY A 18 -4.45 -9.45 -45.72
CA GLY A 18 -3.72 -8.78 -44.63
C GLY A 18 -4.01 -7.28 -44.42
N ALA A 19 -5.02 -6.69 -45.08
CA ALA A 19 -5.23 -5.23 -45.04
C ALA A 19 -6.44 -4.74 -44.23
N ALA A 20 -7.30 -5.61 -43.67
CA ALA A 20 -8.46 -5.13 -42.91
C ALA A 20 -8.98 -6.17 -41.91
N LEU A 21 -8.33 -6.32 -40.75
CA LEU A 21 -8.99 -6.86 -39.55
C LEU A 21 -8.14 -6.59 -38.29
N THR A 22 -8.33 -5.42 -37.69
CA THR A 22 -7.90 -5.15 -36.32
C THR A 22 -8.84 -5.85 -35.33
N ILE A 23 -8.72 -7.18 -35.20
CA ILE A 23 -9.43 -7.90 -34.14
C ILE A 23 -8.66 -7.81 -32.82
N ARG A 24 -9.30 -7.08 -31.93
CA ARG A 24 -9.09 -6.97 -30.49
C ARG A 24 -9.30 -8.35 -29.85
N PHE A 25 -8.27 -8.97 -29.30
CA PHE A 25 -8.44 -10.11 -28.39
C PHE A 25 -8.51 -9.61 -26.94
N PRO A 26 -9.65 -9.71 -26.24
CA PRO A 26 -9.62 -9.89 -24.81
C PRO A 26 -9.31 -11.36 -24.51
N LEU A 27 -8.28 -11.61 -23.70
CA LEU A 27 -8.12 -12.90 -23.03
C LEU A 27 -9.17 -12.98 -21.91
N THR A 28 -10.36 -13.44 -22.25
CA THR A 28 -11.34 -14.01 -21.31
C THR A 28 -11.49 -15.50 -21.64
N GLY A 29 -11.63 -16.33 -20.60
CA GLY A 29 -11.76 -17.78 -20.74
C GLY A 29 -13.00 -18.20 -21.54
N PRO A 30 -13.11 -19.48 -21.93
CA PRO A 30 -14.15 -19.94 -22.84
C PRO A 30 -15.53 -19.87 -22.15
N GLY A 31 -16.43 -19.09 -22.76
CA GLY A 31 -17.85 -19.05 -22.40
C GLY A 31 -18.42 -17.65 -22.15
N ALA A 32 -18.29 -16.73 -23.11
CA ALA A 32 -19.17 -15.56 -23.17
C ALA A 32 -19.99 -15.67 -24.45
N ALA A 33 -21.25 -16.04 -24.30
CA ALA A 33 -22.24 -15.89 -25.37
C ALA A 33 -22.42 -14.39 -25.62
N ASP A 34 -22.29 -13.98 -26.88
CA ASP A 34 -22.74 -12.67 -27.32
C ASP A 34 -24.26 -12.54 -27.08
N GLY A 35 -24.68 -11.39 -26.53
CA GLY A 35 -26.01 -10.85 -26.85
C GLY A 35 -27.08 -10.76 -25.76
N ALA A 36 -26.76 -10.70 -24.47
CA ALA A 36 -27.72 -10.24 -23.46
C ALA A 36 -27.16 -9.05 -22.66
N ALA A 37 -27.87 -7.91 -22.70
CA ALA A 37 -27.41 -6.67 -22.08
C ALA A 37 -27.26 -6.85 -20.56
N THR A 38 -26.08 -6.55 -20.03
CA THR A 38 -25.82 -6.50 -18.59
C THR A 38 -26.42 -5.25 -17.97
N TYR A 39 -26.86 -5.32 -16.72
CA TYR A 39 -27.36 -4.16 -15.99
C TYR A 39 -26.23 -3.50 -15.19
N GLU A 40 -25.86 -2.28 -15.56
CA GLU A 40 -24.87 -1.44 -14.88
C GLU A 40 -25.56 -0.24 -14.19
N PRO A 41 -26.18 -0.43 -13.00
CA PRO A 41 -26.93 0.62 -12.31
C PRO A 41 -26.09 1.86 -11.97
N ASN A 42 -24.79 1.66 -11.73
CA ASN A 42 -23.82 2.66 -11.34
C ASN A 42 -22.41 2.06 -11.46
N ALA A 43 -21.38 2.87 -11.20
CA ALA A 43 -19.98 2.44 -11.31
C ALA A 43 -19.54 1.37 -10.27
N ALA A 44 -20.35 1.04 -9.26
CA ALA A 44 -19.95 0.12 -8.19
C ALA A 44 -20.28 -1.35 -8.49
N LEU A 45 -21.25 -1.65 -9.36
CA LEU A 45 -21.61 -3.04 -9.65
C LEU A 45 -22.22 -3.24 -11.04
N THR A 46 -22.12 -4.48 -11.51
CA THR A 46 -22.81 -5.00 -12.70
C THR A 46 -23.60 -6.26 -12.33
N ILE A 47 -24.79 -6.42 -12.90
CA ILE A 47 -25.62 -7.62 -12.77
C ILE A 47 -25.84 -8.25 -14.15
N THR A 48 -25.55 -9.54 -14.27
CA THR A 48 -25.70 -10.29 -15.52
C THR A 48 -27.07 -10.99 -15.60
N PRO A 49 -27.52 -11.38 -16.81
CA PRO A 49 -28.78 -12.11 -17.04
C PRO A 49 -28.91 -13.45 -16.31
N ASP A 50 -27.81 -14.10 -15.92
CA ASP A 50 -27.81 -15.31 -15.07
C ASP A 50 -27.90 -14.99 -13.56
N GLY A 51 -27.91 -13.70 -13.20
CA GLY A 51 -28.08 -13.21 -11.84
C GLY A 51 -26.78 -13.04 -11.05
N LEU A 52 -25.61 -13.19 -11.68
CA LEU A 52 -24.33 -12.91 -11.02
C LEU A 52 -24.15 -11.40 -10.82
N VAL A 53 -23.60 -11.04 -9.66
CA VAL A 53 -23.31 -9.65 -9.29
C VAL A 53 -21.80 -9.48 -9.18
N THR A 54 -21.22 -8.65 -10.03
CA THR A 54 -19.81 -8.25 -9.94
C THR A 54 -19.72 -6.89 -9.29
N VAL A 55 -18.99 -6.80 -8.17
CA VAL A 55 -18.70 -5.53 -7.48
C VAL A 55 -17.34 -5.02 -7.92
N HIS A 56 -17.29 -3.78 -8.41
CA HIS A 56 -16.08 -3.16 -8.94
C HIS A 56 -15.22 -2.53 -7.83
N ILE A 57 -14.07 -3.14 -7.56
CA ILE A 57 -13.24 -2.78 -6.41
C ILE A 57 -12.18 -1.73 -6.78
N THR A 58 -12.42 -0.48 -6.36
CA THR A 58 -11.51 0.66 -6.60
C THR A 58 -10.38 0.78 -5.58
N LYS A 59 -10.13 -0.27 -4.79
CA LYS A 59 -9.16 -0.33 -3.68
C LYS A 59 -8.18 -1.46 -3.91
N ALA A 60 -6.93 -1.26 -3.55
CA ALA A 60 -5.88 -2.25 -3.74
C ALA A 60 -5.94 -3.34 -2.66
N GLU A 61 -5.97 -4.61 -3.08
CA GLU A 61 -5.89 -5.75 -2.17
C GLU A 61 -4.43 -6.11 -1.86
N MET A 62 -4.06 -6.03 -0.59
CA MET A 62 -2.69 -6.21 -0.09
C MET A 62 -2.60 -7.16 1.11
N GLY A 63 -3.58 -8.04 1.28
CA GLY A 63 -3.69 -9.02 2.37
C GLY A 63 -4.86 -8.78 3.32
N GLN A 64 -5.45 -7.58 3.32
CA GLN A 64 -6.48 -7.14 4.27
C GLN A 64 -7.91 -7.59 3.93
N GLY A 65 -8.19 -8.07 2.72
CA GLY A 65 -9.52 -8.54 2.33
C GLY A 65 -10.50 -7.42 1.97
N VAL A 66 -10.00 -6.32 1.42
CA VAL A 66 -10.82 -5.13 1.16
C VAL A 66 -11.90 -5.41 0.12
N GLY A 67 -11.59 -6.18 -0.94
CA GLY A 67 -12.57 -6.50 -1.98
C GLY A 67 -13.78 -7.25 -1.41
N THR A 68 -13.52 -8.22 -0.53
CA THR A 68 -14.58 -8.96 0.19
C THR A 68 -15.40 -8.01 1.06
N ALA A 69 -14.75 -7.17 1.88
CA ALA A 69 -15.46 -6.25 2.77
C ALA A 69 -16.35 -5.25 2.01
N LEU A 70 -15.87 -4.71 0.89
CA LEU A 70 -16.66 -3.78 0.07
C LEU A 70 -17.81 -4.49 -0.67
N ALA A 71 -17.57 -5.72 -1.14
CA ALA A 71 -18.63 -6.54 -1.75
C ALA A 71 -19.72 -6.92 -0.73
N GLN A 72 -19.37 -7.17 0.54
CA GLN A 72 -20.36 -7.41 1.59
C GLN A 72 -21.32 -6.21 1.76
N ILE A 73 -20.80 -4.98 1.69
CA ILE A 73 -21.60 -3.76 1.84
C ILE A 73 -22.63 -3.64 0.71
N VAL A 74 -22.20 -3.87 -0.54
CA VAL A 74 -23.10 -3.85 -1.69
C VAL A 74 -24.11 -5.00 -1.60
N ALA A 75 -23.66 -6.22 -1.28
CA ALA A 75 -24.53 -7.39 -1.22
C ALA A 75 -25.62 -7.30 -0.15
N GLU A 76 -25.29 -6.72 1.01
CA GLU A 76 -26.23 -6.48 2.11
C GLU A 76 -27.40 -5.61 1.70
N GLU A 77 -27.12 -4.50 1.01
CA GLU A 77 -28.14 -3.56 0.56
C GLU A 77 -28.80 -3.97 -0.75
N LEU A 78 -28.11 -4.75 -1.59
CA LEU A 78 -28.67 -5.29 -2.81
C LEU A 78 -29.64 -6.47 -2.55
N GLU A 79 -29.61 -7.04 -1.34
CA GLU A 79 -30.36 -8.25 -0.97
C GLU A 79 -30.01 -9.44 -1.89
N VAL A 80 -28.72 -9.68 -2.16
CA VAL A 80 -28.24 -10.82 -2.98
C VAL A 80 -27.56 -11.88 -2.12
N ASP A 81 -27.65 -13.14 -2.54
CA ASP A 81 -26.93 -14.25 -1.89
C ASP A 81 -25.42 -14.15 -2.18
N TRP A 82 -24.59 -14.36 -1.16
CA TRP A 82 -23.13 -14.25 -1.26
C TRP A 82 -22.53 -15.16 -2.34
N LYS A 83 -23.13 -16.34 -2.56
CA LYS A 83 -22.66 -17.29 -3.59
C LYS A 83 -22.72 -16.72 -5.01
N ASP A 84 -23.57 -15.73 -5.25
CA ASP A 84 -23.78 -15.08 -6.55
C ASP A 84 -22.93 -13.81 -6.71
N VAL A 85 -22.12 -13.45 -5.70
CA VAL A 85 -21.26 -12.25 -5.69
C VAL A 85 -19.85 -12.58 -6.20
N ARG A 86 -19.33 -11.72 -7.07
CA ARG A 86 -17.96 -11.70 -7.58
C ARG A 86 -17.37 -10.31 -7.40
N ILE A 87 -16.04 -10.21 -7.55
CA ILE A 87 -15.33 -8.93 -7.57
C ILE A 87 -14.42 -8.87 -8.78
N ASP A 88 -14.22 -7.66 -9.29
CA ASP A 88 -13.13 -7.34 -10.21
C ASP A 88 -12.39 -6.08 -9.74
N TYR A 89 -11.33 -5.73 -10.46
CA TYR A 89 -10.59 -4.49 -10.25
C TYR A 89 -10.64 -3.70 -11.56
N PRO A 90 -11.45 -2.63 -11.64
CA PRO A 90 -11.57 -1.86 -12.87
C PRO A 90 -10.27 -1.14 -13.20
N THR A 91 -10.15 -0.72 -14.46
CA THR A 91 -9.10 0.19 -14.89
C THR A 91 -9.27 1.58 -14.27
N SER A 92 -8.24 2.42 -14.36
CA SER A 92 -8.22 3.79 -13.84
C SER A 92 -9.12 4.79 -14.59
N ASP A 93 -10.26 4.36 -15.12
CA ASP A 93 -11.21 5.22 -15.81
C ASP A 93 -11.78 6.29 -14.83
N PRO A 94 -11.85 7.57 -15.23
CA PRO A 94 -12.37 8.64 -14.39
C PRO A 94 -13.77 8.39 -13.80
N LYS A 95 -14.61 7.55 -14.45
CA LYS A 95 -15.95 7.21 -13.96
C LYS A 95 -15.95 6.55 -12.57
N PHE A 96 -14.84 5.90 -12.19
CA PHE A 96 -14.69 5.26 -10.88
C PHE A 96 -14.22 6.22 -9.76
N GLY A 97 -13.94 7.48 -10.09
CA GLY A 97 -13.57 8.52 -9.14
C GLY A 97 -12.22 8.28 -8.45
N LEU A 98 -12.14 8.59 -7.15
CA LEU A 98 -10.90 8.49 -6.38
C LEU A 98 -10.51 7.04 -6.07
N MET A 99 -9.44 6.58 -6.70
CA MET A 99 -8.85 5.25 -6.52
C MET A 99 -7.62 5.34 -5.61
N LEU A 100 -7.88 5.27 -4.30
CA LEU A 100 -6.89 5.36 -3.24
C LEU A 100 -7.14 4.30 -2.15
N THR A 101 -6.07 3.64 -1.72
CA THR A 101 -5.98 2.77 -0.55
C THR A 101 -4.87 3.26 0.39
N GLY A 102 -5.27 4.03 1.39
CA GLY A 102 -4.42 4.59 2.44
C GLY A 102 -5.26 5.03 3.64
N GLY A 103 -4.62 5.39 4.75
CA GLY A 103 -5.27 5.98 5.93
C GLY A 103 -6.34 5.11 6.62
N SER A 104 -6.40 3.81 6.31
CA SER A 104 -7.51 2.92 6.73
C SER A 104 -8.89 3.40 6.26
N TRP A 105 -8.93 4.15 5.15
CA TRP A 105 -10.14 4.81 4.67
C TRP A 105 -11.06 3.95 3.82
N SER A 106 -10.56 2.83 3.27
CA SER A 106 -11.29 2.08 2.25
C SER A 106 -12.73 1.75 2.65
N VAL A 107 -12.96 1.10 3.80
CA VAL A 107 -14.33 0.85 4.27
C VAL A 107 -14.97 2.11 4.83
N ASN A 108 -14.28 2.84 5.71
CA ASN A 108 -14.86 3.97 6.44
C ASN A 108 -15.39 5.09 5.52
N TRP A 109 -14.74 5.35 4.39
CA TRP A 109 -15.17 6.40 3.45
C TRP A 109 -16.19 5.91 2.42
N THR A 110 -16.14 4.63 2.03
CA THR A 110 -17.01 4.13 0.96
C THR A 110 -18.23 3.38 1.47
N PHE A 111 -18.36 3.12 2.78
CA PHE A 111 -19.48 2.35 3.33
C PHE A 111 -20.83 2.94 2.90
N ASP A 112 -21.09 4.21 3.22
CA ASP A 112 -22.37 4.87 2.89
C ASP A 112 -22.62 4.90 1.37
N ALA A 113 -21.61 5.26 0.57
CA ALA A 113 -21.75 5.32 -0.89
C ALA A 113 -22.06 3.95 -1.52
N LEU A 114 -21.37 2.89 -1.10
CA LEU A 114 -21.61 1.54 -1.60
C LEU A 114 -22.93 0.95 -1.09
N SER A 115 -23.32 1.25 0.15
CA SER A 115 -24.64 0.88 0.69
C SER A 115 -25.75 1.49 -0.16
N ARG A 116 -25.66 2.77 -0.47
CA ARG A 116 -26.63 3.47 -1.33
C ARG A 116 -26.64 2.93 -2.76
N ALA A 117 -25.48 2.60 -3.30
CA ALA A 117 -25.36 1.98 -4.63
C ALA A 117 -26.08 0.63 -4.70
N GLY A 118 -25.89 -0.23 -3.69
CA GLY A 118 -26.59 -1.52 -3.59
C GLY A 118 -28.10 -1.35 -3.40
N ALA A 119 -28.52 -0.45 -2.51
CA ALA A 119 -29.94 -0.19 -2.25
C ALA A 119 -30.66 0.42 -3.46
N ALA A 120 -30.01 1.33 -4.19
CA ALA A 120 -30.55 1.93 -5.42
C ALA A 120 -30.78 0.88 -6.50
N ALA A 121 -29.80 -0.02 -6.72
CA ALA A 121 -29.93 -1.13 -7.65
C ALA A 121 -31.10 -2.07 -7.26
N ARG A 122 -31.22 -2.43 -5.97
CA ARG A 122 -32.37 -3.19 -5.45
C ARG A 122 -33.71 -2.52 -5.76
N LEU A 123 -33.82 -1.22 -5.50
CA LEU A 123 -35.05 -0.45 -5.73
C LEU A 123 -35.41 -0.34 -7.21
N ALA A 124 -34.43 -0.23 -8.11
CA ALA A 124 -34.67 -0.23 -9.56
C ALA A 124 -35.17 -1.61 -10.06
N LEU A 125 -34.63 -2.70 -9.51
CA LEU A 125 -35.09 -4.05 -9.83
C LEU A 125 -36.50 -4.33 -9.31
N ILE A 126 -36.83 -3.88 -8.09
CA ILE A 126 -38.19 -3.94 -7.54
C ILE A 126 -39.17 -3.17 -8.43
N ASP A 127 -38.80 -1.95 -8.85
CA ASP A 127 -39.61 -1.11 -9.73
C ASP A 127 -39.89 -1.77 -11.09
N ALA A 128 -38.86 -2.35 -11.72
CA ALA A 128 -39.01 -3.07 -12.98
C ALA A 128 -39.92 -4.30 -12.86
N ALA A 129 -39.74 -5.11 -11.82
CA ALA A 129 -40.60 -6.28 -11.57
C ALA A 129 -42.05 -5.87 -11.28
N ALA A 130 -42.27 -4.86 -10.42
CA ALA A 130 -43.60 -4.38 -10.09
C ALA A 130 -44.35 -3.84 -11.33
N LYS A 131 -43.66 -3.09 -12.20
CA LYS A 131 -44.20 -2.63 -13.49
C LYS A 131 -44.60 -3.79 -14.40
N SER A 132 -43.77 -4.82 -14.51
CA SER A 132 -44.08 -6.01 -15.32
C SER A 132 -45.34 -6.75 -14.84
N TRP A 133 -45.67 -6.59 -13.57
CA TRP A 133 -46.80 -7.23 -12.91
C TRP A 133 -48.03 -6.34 -12.79
N ASN A 134 -47.92 -5.07 -13.20
CA ASN A 134 -48.89 -4.01 -13.00
C ASN A 134 -49.35 -3.88 -11.53
N VAL A 135 -48.39 -3.85 -10.59
CA VAL A 135 -48.63 -3.71 -9.15
C VAL A 135 -47.79 -2.59 -8.54
N SER A 136 -48.09 -2.22 -7.29
CA SER A 136 -47.30 -1.24 -6.55
C SER A 136 -45.92 -1.80 -6.17
N PRO A 137 -44.82 -1.03 -6.38
CA PRO A 137 -43.51 -1.41 -5.86
C PRO A 137 -43.46 -1.53 -4.33
N ALA A 138 -44.36 -0.86 -3.61
CA ALA A 138 -44.44 -0.94 -2.15
C ALA A 138 -44.92 -2.30 -1.64
N ASP A 139 -45.64 -3.06 -2.48
CA ASP A 139 -46.11 -4.42 -2.18
C ASP A 139 -45.06 -5.49 -2.54
N CYS A 140 -43.88 -5.07 -2.99
CA CYS A 140 -42.79 -5.94 -3.41
C CYS A 140 -41.61 -5.87 -2.45
N VAL A 141 -41.01 -7.03 -2.16
CA VAL A 141 -39.78 -7.14 -1.37
C VAL A 141 -38.69 -7.83 -2.18
N ALA A 142 -37.43 -7.52 -1.91
CA ALA A 142 -36.30 -8.25 -2.45
C ALA A 142 -35.57 -9.01 -1.35
N GLU A 143 -35.25 -10.27 -1.60
CA GLU A 143 -34.45 -11.11 -0.71
C GLU A 143 -33.70 -12.16 -1.53
N ARG A 144 -32.39 -12.31 -1.26
CA ARG A 144 -31.51 -13.32 -1.89
C ARG A 144 -31.57 -13.33 -3.43
N GLY A 145 -31.57 -12.15 -4.05
CA GLY A 145 -31.55 -11.98 -5.50
C GLY A 145 -32.90 -12.24 -6.17
N VAL A 146 -34.00 -12.19 -5.41
CA VAL A 146 -35.36 -12.44 -5.89
C VAL A 146 -36.27 -11.29 -5.45
N VAL A 147 -37.00 -10.70 -6.38
CA VAL A 147 -38.12 -9.80 -6.09
C VAL A 147 -39.39 -10.63 -5.94
N ARG A 148 -40.17 -10.39 -4.89
CA ARG A 148 -41.45 -11.06 -4.61
C ARG A 148 -42.55 -10.03 -4.36
N HIS A 149 -43.67 -10.17 -5.04
CA HIS A 149 -44.91 -9.44 -4.72
C HIS A 149 -45.65 -10.16 -3.60
N LEU A 150 -45.76 -9.54 -2.42
CA LEU A 150 -46.28 -10.17 -1.21
C LEU A 150 -47.75 -10.63 -1.34
N PRO A 151 -48.69 -9.81 -1.88
CA PRO A 151 -50.09 -10.23 -1.98
C PRO A 151 -50.33 -11.44 -2.89
N SER A 152 -49.62 -11.54 -4.02
CA SER A 152 -49.86 -12.62 -5.00
C SER A 152 -48.88 -13.80 -4.91
N GLY A 153 -47.78 -13.66 -4.18
CA GLY A 153 -46.70 -14.66 -4.13
C GLY A 153 -45.79 -14.73 -5.38
N ARG A 154 -46.16 -14.09 -6.50
CA ARG A 154 -45.33 -13.94 -7.72
C ARG A 154 -43.90 -13.51 -7.37
N ALA A 155 -42.93 -14.11 -8.05
CA ALA A 155 -41.52 -13.85 -7.82
C ALA A 155 -40.71 -13.90 -9.12
N LEU A 156 -39.64 -13.09 -9.20
CA LEU A 156 -38.69 -13.06 -10.31
C LEU A 156 -37.27 -12.94 -9.76
N ARG A 157 -36.35 -13.73 -10.32
CA ARG A 157 -34.92 -13.59 -9.99
C ARG A 157 -34.36 -12.34 -10.67
N TYR A 158 -33.33 -11.73 -10.09
CA TYR A 158 -32.67 -10.56 -10.67
C TYR A 158 -32.19 -10.80 -12.10
N GLY A 159 -31.63 -11.97 -12.39
CA GLY A 159 -31.23 -12.33 -13.75
C GLY A 159 -32.38 -12.30 -14.76
N GLU A 160 -33.58 -12.77 -14.36
CA GLU A 160 -34.77 -12.74 -15.23
C GLU A 160 -35.26 -11.32 -15.49
N ILE A 161 -35.18 -10.44 -14.47
CA ILE A 161 -35.51 -9.01 -14.61
C ILE A 161 -34.53 -8.36 -15.59
N VAL A 162 -33.22 -8.57 -15.39
CA VAL A 162 -32.16 -8.03 -16.28
C VAL A 162 -32.32 -8.54 -17.72
N ALA A 163 -32.68 -9.82 -17.89
CA ALA A 163 -32.79 -10.43 -19.21
C ALA A 163 -34.02 -9.99 -20.02
N ARG A 164 -35.13 -9.64 -19.36
CA ARG A 164 -36.45 -9.54 -20.01
C ARG A 164 -37.18 -8.23 -19.79
N MET A 165 -36.71 -7.38 -18.87
CA MET A 165 -37.46 -6.19 -18.45
C MET A 165 -36.64 -4.91 -18.66
N PRO A 166 -37.27 -3.81 -19.10
CA PRO A 166 -36.61 -2.53 -19.16
C PRO A 166 -36.43 -1.97 -17.74
N ILE A 167 -35.17 -1.85 -17.30
CA ILE A 167 -34.81 -1.24 -16.01
C ILE A 167 -34.51 0.25 -16.24
N THR A 168 -35.53 1.10 -16.11
CA THR A 168 -35.44 2.54 -16.47
C THR A 168 -35.24 3.47 -15.28
N LYS A 169 -35.41 2.98 -14.05
CA LYS A 169 -35.30 3.81 -12.84
C LYS A 169 -33.83 4.16 -12.57
N THR A 170 -33.55 5.45 -12.49
CA THR A 170 -32.25 6.02 -12.11
C THR A 170 -32.42 6.91 -10.88
N PHE A 171 -31.31 7.25 -10.22
CA PHE A 171 -31.31 8.06 -9.00
C PHE A 171 -30.29 9.20 -9.12
N SER A 172 -30.74 10.41 -8.88
CA SER A 172 -29.88 11.58 -8.68
C SER A 172 -29.10 11.48 -7.37
N GLU A 173 -28.07 12.32 -7.20
CA GLU A 173 -27.30 12.36 -5.95
C GLU A 173 -28.15 12.71 -4.73
N GLU A 174 -29.19 13.55 -4.88
CA GLU A 174 -30.10 13.88 -3.79
C GLU A 174 -31.04 12.71 -3.47
N GLU A 175 -31.57 12.02 -4.47
CA GLU A 175 -32.40 10.83 -4.26
C GLU A 175 -31.61 9.70 -3.57
N LEU A 176 -30.35 9.48 -3.96
CA LEU A 176 -29.46 8.52 -3.31
C LEU A 176 -29.30 8.82 -1.81
N LYS A 177 -29.23 10.09 -1.40
CA LYS A 177 -29.12 10.50 0.01
C LYS A 177 -30.41 10.22 0.80
N GLN A 178 -31.57 10.24 0.14
CA GLN A 178 -32.87 9.97 0.76
C GLN A 178 -33.20 8.46 0.87
N ILE A 179 -32.46 7.59 0.19
CA ILE A 179 -32.64 6.13 0.33
C ILE A 179 -32.45 5.74 1.81
N THR A 180 -33.45 5.05 2.36
CA THR A 180 -33.39 4.46 3.68
C THR A 180 -32.55 3.18 3.63
N LEU A 181 -31.40 3.20 4.31
CA LEU A 181 -30.49 2.06 4.43
C LEU A 181 -30.93 1.11 5.55
N LYS A 182 -30.47 -0.14 5.48
CA LYS A 182 -30.74 -1.14 6.52
C LYS A 182 -30.08 -0.74 7.83
N LYS A 183 -30.70 -1.11 8.96
CA LYS A 183 -30.08 -0.90 10.27
C LYS A 183 -29.04 -2.00 10.53
N PRO A 184 -27.98 -1.72 11.32
CA PRO A 184 -27.00 -2.75 11.66
C PRO A 184 -27.58 -4.00 12.33
N SER A 185 -28.73 -3.90 13.01
CA SER A 185 -29.45 -5.04 13.58
C SER A 185 -30.02 -6.00 12.52
N ASP A 186 -30.18 -5.52 11.30
CA ASP A 186 -30.84 -6.21 10.20
C ASP A 186 -29.82 -6.77 9.20
N TYR A 187 -28.52 -6.53 9.44
CA TYR A 187 -27.44 -7.01 8.59
C TYR A 187 -27.30 -8.52 8.66
N ARG A 188 -27.17 -9.14 7.49
CA ARG A 188 -27.05 -10.60 7.31
C ARG A 188 -25.72 -11.02 6.70
N VAL A 189 -25.04 -10.12 6.01
CA VAL A 189 -23.79 -10.32 5.28
C VAL A 189 -22.70 -9.44 5.88
N VAL A 190 -22.97 -8.15 6.13
CA VAL A 190 -22.01 -7.23 6.75
C VAL A 190 -21.71 -7.65 8.18
N GLY A 191 -20.43 -7.69 8.53
CA GLY A 191 -19.95 -8.06 9.87
C GLY A 191 -19.92 -9.58 10.13
N GLN A 192 -20.36 -10.39 9.16
CA GLN A 192 -20.27 -11.85 9.26
C GLN A 192 -18.90 -12.36 8.81
N TRP A 193 -18.49 -13.48 9.42
CA TRP A 193 -17.33 -14.24 8.95
C TRP A 193 -17.73 -15.07 7.74
N ILE A 194 -17.32 -14.65 6.56
CA ILE A 194 -17.60 -15.34 5.30
C ILE A 194 -16.30 -15.61 4.53
N PRO A 195 -16.24 -16.66 3.69
CA PRO A 195 -15.07 -16.95 2.87
C PRO A 195 -14.73 -15.76 1.99
N ARG A 196 -13.47 -15.30 2.08
CA ARG A 196 -12.94 -14.21 1.27
C ARG A 196 -12.83 -14.62 -0.20
N LEU A 197 -13.31 -13.76 -1.08
CA LEU A 197 -13.33 -13.98 -2.54
C LEU A 197 -11.93 -14.08 -3.15
N ASP A 198 -10.93 -13.47 -2.52
CA ASP A 198 -9.55 -13.43 -3.01
C ASP A 198 -8.67 -14.59 -2.52
N ILE A 199 -9.12 -15.39 -1.54
CA ILE A 199 -8.32 -16.49 -0.97
C ILE A 199 -8.08 -17.64 -1.97
N PRO A 200 -9.11 -18.18 -2.66
CA PRO A 200 -8.93 -19.34 -3.53
C PRO A 200 -7.83 -19.16 -4.58
N ASP A 201 -7.77 -17.99 -5.21
CA ASP A 201 -6.76 -17.70 -6.23
C ASP A 201 -5.36 -17.52 -5.63
N LYS A 202 -5.26 -16.96 -4.41
CA LYS A 202 -3.99 -16.78 -3.71
C LYS A 202 -3.37 -18.11 -3.28
N VAL A 203 -4.17 -19.04 -2.75
CA VAL A 203 -3.65 -20.33 -2.25
C VAL A 203 -3.39 -21.34 -3.36
N THR A 204 -3.95 -21.14 -4.55
CA THR A 204 -3.73 -22.00 -5.72
C THR A 204 -2.69 -21.46 -6.69
N GLY A 205 -2.10 -20.29 -6.43
CA GLY A 205 -1.14 -19.62 -7.34
C GLY A 205 -1.77 -19.05 -8.62
N LYS A 206 -3.11 -18.91 -8.66
CA LYS A 206 -3.84 -18.31 -9.79
C LYS A 206 -3.89 -16.79 -9.73
N ALA A 207 -3.81 -16.24 -8.52
CA ALA A 207 -3.75 -14.80 -8.26
C ALA A 207 -2.64 -14.14 -9.10
N LYS A 208 -2.99 -13.06 -9.81
CA LYS A 208 -2.05 -12.32 -10.66
C LYS A 208 -1.55 -11.08 -9.95
N PHE A 209 -0.25 -11.05 -9.68
CA PHE A 209 0.47 -9.88 -9.20
C PHE A 209 1.03 -9.09 -10.39
N GLY A 210 1.51 -7.87 -10.15
CA GLY A 210 2.13 -7.05 -11.21
C GLY A 210 3.23 -7.82 -11.95
N ILE A 211 4.05 -8.56 -11.20
CA ILE A 211 5.17 -9.34 -11.73
C ILE A 211 4.71 -10.53 -12.60
N ASP A 212 3.46 -10.96 -12.53
CA ASP A 212 2.92 -12.07 -13.33
C ASP A 212 2.39 -11.61 -14.70
N THR A 213 2.52 -10.32 -15.02
CA THR A 213 2.08 -9.79 -16.31
C THR A 213 3.08 -10.16 -17.41
N PHE A 214 2.57 -10.73 -18.49
CA PHE A 214 3.32 -11.03 -19.71
C PHE A 214 2.49 -10.61 -20.92
N LEU A 215 3.08 -9.77 -21.79
CA LEU A 215 2.45 -9.31 -23.03
C LEU A 215 3.19 -9.86 -24.25
N PRO A 216 2.50 -10.05 -25.39
CA PRO A 216 3.17 -10.42 -26.65
C PRO A 216 4.31 -9.46 -27.00
N SER A 217 5.42 -10.00 -27.49
CA SER A 217 6.60 -9.24 -27.93
C SER A 217 7.27 -8.34 -26.87
N MET A 218 6.96 -8.56 -25.59
CA MET A 218 7.51 -7.81 -24.46
C MET A 218 9.03 -7.99 -24.30
N VAL A 219 9.69 -6.95 -23.79
CA VAL A 219 11.12 -6.94 -23.41
C VAL A 219 11.28 -6.63 -21.93
N TYR A 220 12.46 -6.89 -21.40
CA TYR A 220 12.84 -6.58 -20.03
C TYR A 220 13.74 -5.36 -19.99
N ALA A 221 13.51 -4.47 -19.05
CA ALA A 221 14.35 -3.31 -18.81
C ALA A 221 14.96 -3.33 -17.42
N LYS A 222 16.15 -2.76 -17.31
CA LYS A 222 16.87 -2.49 -16.05
C LYS A 222 17.39 -1.07 -16.07
N VAL A 223 17.02 -0.29 -15.07
CA VAL A 223 17.49 1.10 -14.92
C VAL A 223 18.88 1.10 -14.29
N VAL A 224 19.73 2.00 -14.75
CA VAL A 224 21.01 2.33 -14.13
C VAL A 224 20.78 3.49 -13.18
N TYR A 225 20.61 3.19 -11.89
CA TYR A 225 20.36 4.21 -10.90
C TYR A 225 21.64 5.01 -10.57
N PRO A 226 21.51 6.32 -10.32
CA PRO A 226 22.62 7.14 -9.84
C PRO A 226 23.14 6.67 -8.46
N PRO A 227 24.38 7.02 -8.08
CA PRO A 227 25.00 6.62 -6.81
C PRO A 227 24.29 7.22 -5.60
N VAL A 228 23.70 8.42 -5.74
CA VAL A 228 22.78 9.01 -4.77
C VAL A 228 21.38 9.11 -5.36
N ARG A 229 20.37 9.00 -4.51
CA ARG A 229 18.97 8.94 -4.95
C ARG A 229 18.51 10.23 -5.62
N GLU A 230 18.91 11.37 -5.07
CA GLU A 230 18.56 12.73 -5.52
C GLU A 230 19.82 13.60 -5.65
N GLY A 231 19.84 14.50 -6.64
CA GLY A 231 20.88 15.51 -6.81
C GLY A 231 22.09 15.11 -7.67
N ALA A 232 22.26 13.81 -7.96
CA ALA A 232 23.27 13.37 -8.93
C ALA A 232 22.85 13.71 -10.36
N THR A 233 23.82 14.09 -11.20
CA THR A 233 23.62 14.34 -12.62
C THR A 233 24.53 13.44 -13.45
N ARG A 234 23.99 12.92 -14.55
CA ARG A 234 24.74 12.08 -15.47
C ARG A 234 25.64 12.93 -16.36
N THR A 235 26.92 12.56 -16.48
CA THR A 235 27.88 13.26 -17.35
C THR A 235 28.20 12.48 -18.62
N ALA A 236 28.22 11.14 -18.57
CA ALA A 236 28.51 10.30 -19.74
C ALA A 236 27.88 8.91 -19.64
N VAL A 237 27.64 8.27 -20.80
CA VAL A 237 27.20 6.87 -20.93
C VAL A 237 28.09 6.17 -21.95
N ASP A 238 28.66 5.03 -21.55
CA ASP A 238 29.31 4.07 -22.44
C ASP A 238 28.60 2.72 -22.34
N ASP A 239 27.92 2.34 -23.43
CA ASP A 239 27.16 1.10 -23.55
C ASP A 239 27.84 0.06 -24.46
N SER A 240 29.09 0.30 -24.86
CA SER A 240 29.82 -0.56 -25.81
C SER A 240 29.89 -2.01 -25.35
N ALA A 241 30.08 -2.24 -24.05
CA ALA A 241 30.10 -3.58 -23.46
C ALA A 241 28.70 -4.18 -23.30
N ALA A 242 27.69 -3.36 -23.02
CA ALA A 242 26.29 -3.81 -22.92
C ALA A 242 25.77 -4.34 -24.26
N LYS A 243 26.13 -3.67 -25.38
CA LYS A 243 25.80 -4.09 -26.75
C LYS A 243 26.30 -5.49 -27.12
N ARG A 244 27.36 -5.98 -26.46
CA ARG A 244 27.92 -7.33 -26.69
C ARG A 244 27.18 -8.43 -25.94
N VAL A 245 26.27 -8.09 -25.03
CA VAL A 245 25.48 -9.09 -24.29
C VAL A 245 24.43 -9.71 -25.20
N LYS A 246 24.47 -11.04 -25.36
CA LYS A 246 23.45 -11.78 -26.12
C LYS A 246 22.05 -11.47 -25.59
N GLY A 247 21.16 -11.03 -26.47
CA GLY A 247 19.79 -10.65 -26.13
C GLY A 247 19.58 -9.17 -25.82
N TYR A 248 20.65 -8.36 -25.82
CA TYR A 248 20.57 -6.90 -25.79
C TYR A 248 19.67 -6.38 -26.93
N VAL A 249 18.84 -5.39 -26.62
CA VAL A 249 17.93 -4.73 -27.57
C VAL A 249 18.34 -3.26 -27.73
N ALA A 250 18.43 -2.51 -26.64
CA ALA A 250 18.73 -1.08 -26.68
C ALA A 250 19.25 -0.54 -25.34
N THR A 251 19.93 0.59 -25.40
CA THR A 251 20.18 1.49 -24.27
C THR A 251 19.28 2.70 -24.48
N VAL A 252 18.43 2.99 -23.49
CA VAL A 252 17.58 4.17 -23.47
C VAL A 252 18.25 5.22 -22.59
N THR A 253 18.55 6.38 -23.17
CA THR A 253 19.21 7.50 -22.49
C THR A 253 18.31 8.73 -22.58
N LEU A 254 17.63 9.04 -21.47
CA LEU A 254 16.76 10.21 -21.33
C LEU A 254 17.36 11.18 -20.31
N PRO A 255 16.94 12.46 -20.25
CA PRO A 255 17.41 13.40 -19.22
C PRO A 255 17.27 12.84 -17.79
N GLN A 256 16.17 12.13 -17.52
CA GLN A 256 15.78 11.62 -16.21
C GLN A 256 16.30 10.20 -15.89
N LEU A 257 16.71 9.40 -16.88
CA LEU A 257 17.14 8.02 -16.64
C LEU A 257 18.08 7.46 -17.72
N VAL A 258 18.82 6.41 -17.35
CA VAL A 258 19.49 5.49 -18.29
C VAL A 258 18.95 4.10 -18.01
N ALA A 259 18.53 3.38 -19.05
CA ALA A 259 18.09 2.00 -18.93
C ALA A 259 18.69 1.13 -20.02
N VAL A 260 18.90 -0.14 -19.70
CA VAL A 260 19.27 -1.17 -20.67
C VAL A 260 18.10 -2.11 -20.85
N VAL A 261 17.85 -2.50 -22.10
CA VAL A 261 16.69 -3.29 -22.52
C VAL A 261 17.17 -4.54 -23.23
N ALA A 262 16.57 -5.68 -22.91
CA ALA A 262 16.91 -6.98 -23.47
C ALA A 262 15.69 -7.89 -23.62
N ASN A 263 15.82 -8.99 -24.35
CA ASN A 263 14.75 -9.97 -24.57
C ASN A 263 14.49 -10.93 -23.39
N SER A 264 15.34 -10.91 -22.37
CA SER A 264 15.22 -11.70 -21.13
C SER A 264 15.66 -10.86 -19.94
N TYR A 265 15.18 -11.22 -18.74
CA TYR A 265 15.53 -10.52 -17.52
C TYR A 265 17.03 -10.61 -17.24
N GLU A 266 17.61 -11.80 -17.40
CA GLU A 266 19.02 -12.08 -17.14
C GLU A 266 19.93 -11.31 -18.10
N ALA A 267 19.56 -11.21 -19.38
CA ALA A 267 20.30 -10.41 -20.34
C ALA A 267 20.21 -8.91 -20.01
N ALA A 268 19.04 -8.42 -19.56
CA ALA A 268 18.88 -7.03 -19.16
C ALA A 268 19.73 -6.70 -17.93
N VAL A 269 19.81 -7.61 -16.95
CA VAL A 269 20.69 -7.49 -15.78
C VAL A 269 22.16 -7.47 -16.21
N LYS A 270 22.61 -8.44 -17.00
CA LYS A 270 24.00 -8.52 -17.48
C LYS A 270 24.41 -7.29 -18.29
N ALA A 271 23.56 -6.83 -19.20
CA ALA A 271 23.83 -5.65 -20.00
C ALA A 271 23.79 -4.37 -19.14
N ARG A 272 22.88 -4.31 -18.16
CA ARG A 272 22.89 -3.31 -17.08
C ARG A 272 24.07 -3.47 -16.12
N ASP A 273 24.95 -4.46 -16.19
CA ASP A 273 26.16 -4.49 -15.36
C ASP A 273 27.41 -4.18 -16.18
N ALA A 274 27.39 -4.51 -17.47
CA ALA A 274 28.47 -4.24 -18.40
C ALA A 274 28.61 -2.75 -18.79
N ARG A 275 27.52 -1.97 -18.78
CA ARG A 275 27.55 -0.53 -19.10
C ARG A 275 28.34 0.30 -18.07
N LYS A 276 28.92 1.41 -18.54
CA LYS A 276 29.55 2.42 -17.68
C LYS A 276 28.75 3.73 -17.77
N VAL A 277 28.45 4.30 -16.61
CA VAL A 277 27.79 5.62 -16.52
C VAL A 277 28.58 6.47 -15.54
N SER A 278 28.98 7.65 -16.00
CA SER A 278 29.68 8.64 -15.18
C SER A 278 28.67 9.62 -14.60
N TRP A 279 28.87 9.96 -13.31
CA TRP A 279 27.99 10.81 -12.55
C TRP A 279 28.77 11.92 -11.87
N ASN A 280 28.22 13.12 -11.85
CA ASN A 280 28.49 14.07 -10.77
C ASN A 280 27.58 13.67 -9.59
N PRO A 281 28.13 13.31 -8.42
CA PRO A 281 27.34 12.79 -7.31
C PRO A 281 26.47 13.85 -6.63
N GLY A 282 26.72 15.15 -6.87
CA GLY A 282 25.88 16.23 -6.37
C GLY A 282 25.95 16.45 -4.85
N PRO A 283 25.07 17.28 -4.29
CA PRO A 283 25.17 17.76 -2.90
C PRO A 283 24.92 16.68 -1.84
N ASN A 284 24.24 15.58 -2.21
CA ASN A 284 23.90 14.52 -1.28
C ASN A 284 24.96 13.41 -1.20
N ALA A 285 26.10 13.55 -1.87
CA ALA A 285 27.16 12.53 -1.98
C ALA A 285 27.69 12.04 -0.63
N ASN A 286 27.75 12.94 0.36
CA ASN A 286 28.37 12.70 1.66
C ASN A 286 27.34 12.61 2.80
N VAL A 287 26.04 12.46 2.48
CA VAL A 287 25.00 12.30 3.50
C VAL A 287 25.22 10.97 4.22
N SER A 288 25.37 11.04 5.54
CA SER A 288 25.48 9.88 6.45
C SER A 288 24.48 9.99 7.60
N THR A 289 24.23 8.87 8.29
CA THR A 289 23.39 8.84 9.49
C THR A 289 23.87 9.84 10.54
N GLU A 290 25.18 9.92 10.75
CA GLU A 290 25.82 10.86 11.70
C GLU A 290 25.54 12.30 11.30
N SER A 291 25.71 12.66 10.02
CA SER A 291 25.44 14.01 9.53
C SER A 291 23.97 14.41 9.69
N ILE A 292 23.05 13.46 9.51
CA ILE A 292 21.61 13.67 9.66
C ILE A 292 21.26 13.95 11.12
N PHE A 293 21.73 13.12 12.05
CA PHE A 293 21.41 13.29 13.47
C PHE A 293 22.16 14.47 14.11
N ALA A 294 23.33 14.84 13.61
CA ALA A 294 23.98 16.10 13.97
C ALA A 294 23.09 17.30 13.58
N LYS A 295 22.54 17.28 12.36
CA LYS A 295 21.59 18.31 11.89
C LYS A 295 20.32 18.33 12.74
N PHE A 296 19.76 17.17 13.09
CA PHE A 296 18.58 17.10 13.96
C PHE A 296 18.86 17.64 15.37
N SER A 297 20.04 17.33 15.92
CA SER A 297 20.44 17.79 17.25
C SER A 297 20.59 19.31 17.31
N GLN A 298 21.04 19.94 16.22
CA GLN A 298 21.09 21.41 16.10
C GLN A 298 19.69 22.02 15.93
N ALA A 299 18.80 21.35 15.19
CA ALA A 299 17.49 21.88 14.86
C ALA A 299 16.47 21.77 16.02
N LYS A 300 16.66 20.83 16.96
CA LYS A 300 15.71 20.59 18.07
C LYS A 300 15.47 21.80 18.98
N ASP A 301 16.40 22.75 19.01
CA ASP A 301 16.36 23.95 19.85
C ASP A 301 15.90 25.19 19.08
N ASP A 302 15.31 25.03 17.88
CA ASP A 302 14.78 26.13 17.09
C ASP A 302 13.64 26.85 17.82
N SER A 303 13.90 28.08 18.26
CA SER A 303 12.95 28.94 18.95
C SER A 303 11.80 29.43 18.05
N ASN A 304 11.94 29.30 16.72
CA ASN A 304 10.91 29.64 15.74
C ASN A 304 10.07 28.42 15.30
N ALA A 305 10.26 27.26 15.92
CA ALA A 305 9.55 26.04 15.57
C ALA A 305 8.02 26.25 15.62
N THR A 306 7.34 25.90 14.53
CA THR A 306 5.91 26.16 14.37
C THR A 306 5.10 25.20 15.25
N PRO A 307 4.12 25.68 16.04
CA PRO A 307 3.29 24.81 16.85
C PRO A 307 2.34 23.98 15.96
N TRP A 308 2.38 22.66 16.14
CA TRP A 308 1.37 21.72 15.64
C TRP A 308 0.14 21.70 16.55
N HIS A 309 0.40 21.74 17.86
CA HIS A 309 -0.61 21.77 18.90
C HIS A 309 -0.16 22.72 20.01
N GLU A 310 -1.11 23.51 20.52
CA GLU A 310 -0.87 24.40 21.66
C GLU A 310 -2.16 24.55 22.47
N GLN A 311 -2.04 24.43 23.79
CA GLN A 311 -3.11 24.56 24.75
C GLN A 311 -2.55 25.00 26.10
N GLY A 312 -3.22 25.95 26.76
CA GLY A 312 -2.85 26.42 28.10
C GLY A 312 -1.55 27.24 28.10
N ASP A 313 -0.96 27.40 29.28
CA ASP A 313 0.31 28.10 29.49
C ASP A 313 1.37 27.11 29.97
N VAL A 314 2.03 26.46 29.00
CA VAL A 314 3.08 25.45 29.26
C VAL A 314 4.25 26.05 30.02
N LYS A 315 4.64 27.30 29.73
CA LYS A 315 5.80 27.94 30.33
C LYS A 315 5.58 28.17 31.82
N SER A 316 4.44 28.75 32.19
CA SER A 316 4.07 28.97 33.59
C SER A 316 3.90 27.65 34.34
N ALA A 317 3.18 26.68 33.75
CA ALA A 317 2.94 25.38 34.38
C ALA A 317 4.21 24.55 34.57
N MET A 318 5.16 24.60 33.62
CA MET A 318 6.46 23.95 33.75
C MET A 318 7.30 24.61 34.84
N SER A 319 7.27 25.95 34.93
CA SER A 319 7.95 26.70 36.00
C SER A 319 7.43 26.33 37.39
N GLY A 320 6.11 26.21 37.55
CA GLY A 320 5.48 25.82 38.81
C GLY A 320 5.48 24.32 39.13
N ALA A 321 6.04 23.46 38.27
CA ALA A 321 6.03 22.02 38.49
C ALA A 321 6.89 21.60 39.69
N ALA A 322 6.37 20.68 40.51
CA ALA A 322 7.09 20.13 41.65
C ALA A 322 8.27 19.25 41.23
N ARG A 323 8.13 18.54 40.10
CA ARG A 323 9.19 17.76 39.46
C ARG A 323 9.14 17.97 37.96
N ARG A 324 10.31 17.96 37.32
CA ARG A 324 10.43 18.04 35.86
C ARG A 324 11.18 16.82 35.35
N HIS A 325 10.80 16.37 34.17
CA HIS A 325 11.47 15.28 33.48
C HIS A 325 11.66 15.63 32.01
N GLU A 326 12.77 15.21 31.44
CA GLU A 326 13.13 15.42 30.04
C GLU A 326 13.75 14.14 29.49
N ALA A 327 13.37 13.77 28.27
CA ALA A 327 13.97 12.68 27.54
C ALA A 327 14.05 13.00 26.04
N THR A 328 15.07 12.44 25.38
CA THR A 328 15.22 12.51 23.92
C THR A 328 15.04 11.12 23.32
N PHE A 329 14.19 11.00 22.31
CA PHE A 329 13.90 9.78 21.58
C PHE A 329 14.34 9.91 20.14
N MET A 330 15.07 8.91 19.63
CA MET A 330 15.53 8.87 18.24
C MET A 330 15.02 7.62 17.56
N THR A 331 14.66 7.75 16.28
CA THR A 331 14.31 6.59 15.44
C THR A 331 14.99 6.69 14.10
N ASP A 332 15.54 5.58 13.60
CA ASP A 332 16.11 5.50 12.26
C ASP A 332 15.06 5.47 11.14
N TYR A 333 15.56 5.63 9.91
CA TYR A 333 14.79 5.36 8.70
C TYR A 333 14.29 3.91 8.68
N VAL A 334 13.06 3.73 8.21
CA VAL A 334 12.47 2.39 8.03
C VAL A 334 12.10 2.20 6.58
N ALA A 335 12.57 1.10 5.99
CA ALA A 335 12.18 0.67 4.66
C ALA A 335 10.83 -0.06 4.70
N HIS A 336 10.09 -0.02 3.60
CA HIS A 336 8.79 -0.69 3.56
C HIS A 336 8.90 -2.22 3.45
N MET A 337 9.93 -2.72 2.77
CA MET A 337 10.27 -4.15 2.66
C MET A 337 9.09 -5.05 2.25
N GLN A 338 8.35 -4.69 1.18
CA GLN A 338 7.34 -5.60 0.59
C GLN A 338 7.97 -6.92 0.20
N MET A 339 7.21 -8.03 0.21
CA MET A 339 7.74 -9.31 -0.28
C MET A 339 7.97 -9.26 -1.80
N GLU A 340 6.99 -8.74 -2.55
CA GLU A 340 7.12 -8.49 -3.99
C GLU A 340 7.85 -7.15 -4.22
N PRO A 341 9.06 -7.16 -4.81
CA PRO A 341 9.75 -5.92 -5.18
C PRO A 341 8.93 -5.09 -6.17
N MET A 342 9.17 -3.78 -6.19
CA MET A 342 8.51 -2.90 -7.17
C MET A 342 8.75 -3.40 -8.59
N ASN A 343 7.65 -3.49 -9.34
CA ASN A 343 7.63 -3.91 -10.74
C ASN A 343 6.52 -3.19 -11.52
N CYS A 344 6.67 -3.14 -12.83
CA CYS A 344 5.67 -2.59 -13.74
C CYS A 344 5.84 -3.16 -15.15
N VAL A 345 4.74 -3.52 -15.81
CA VAL A 345 4.72 -3.68 -17.27
C VAL A 345 4.04 -2.45 -17.87
N ALA A 346 4.68 -1.82 -18.84
CA ALA A 346 4.12 -0.68 -19.57
C ALA A 346 4.09 -0.98 -21.07
N ARG A 347 2.98 -0.64 -21.72
CA ARG A 347 2.84 -0.67 -23.18
C ARG A 347 2.40 0.71 -23.63
N PHE A 348 3.09 1.24 -24.64
CA PHE A 348 2.68 2.44 -25.35
C PHE A 348 2.27 2.08 -26.78
N ALA A 349 1.01 2.33 -27.13
CA ALA A 349 0.47 2.09 -28.48
C ALA A 349 -0.61 3.13 -28.78
N ASP A 350 -0.62 3.66 -30.01
CA ASP A 350 -1.66 4.56 -30.51
C ASP A 350 -1.92 5.79 -29.62
N GLY A 351 -0.84 6.33 -29.02
CA GLY A 351 -0.93 7.48 -28.11
C GLY A 351 -1.48 7.16 -26.72
N VAL A 352 -1.68 5.88 -26.39
CA VAL A 352 -2.22 5.38 -25.12
C VAL A 352 -1.18 4.54 -24.37
N TYR A 353 -1.11 4.73 -23.06
CA TYR A 353 -0.31 3.94 -22.14
C TYR A 353 -1.20 2.95 -21.37
N ASP A 354 -0.90 1.66 -21.53
CA ASP A 354 -1.43 0.60 -20.66
C ASP A 354 -0.36 0.22 -19.63
N ILE A 355 -0.68 0.38 -18.36
CA ILE A 355 0.21 0.17 -17.22
C ILE A 355 -0.33 -0.97 -16.36
N TYR A 356 0.44 -2.03 -16.18
CA TYR A 356 0.04 -3.21 -15.40
C TYR A 356 0.93 -3.32 -14.17
N THR A 357 0.35 -3.07 -13.00
CA THR A 357 1.02 -3.22 -11.69
C THR A 357 -0.01 -3.15 -10.57
N GLY A 358 0.42 -3.47 -9.35
CA GLY A 358 -0.34 -3.16 -8.15
C GLY A 358 -0.08 -1.72 -7.67
N SER A 359 -1.11 -0.87 -7.64
CA SER A 359 -1.01 0.52 -7.15
C SER A 359 -1.95 0.75 -5.96
N GLN A 360 -1.50 1.52 -4.97
CA GLN A 360 -2.36 2.00 -3.89
C GLN A 360 -3.04 3.33 -4.23
N PHE A 361 -2.52 4.11 -5.18
CA PHE A 361 -3.04 5.44 -5.50
C PHE A 361 -3.05 5.69 -7.01
N GLN A 362 -3.97 5.01 -7.71
CA GLN A 362 -4.06 5.09 -9.17
C GLN A 362 -4.37 6.51 -9.66
N THR A 363 -5.26 7.24 -8.97
CA THR A 363 -5.62 8.62 -9.38
C THR A 363 -4.40 9.55 -9.38
N PHE A 364 -3.54 9.45 -8.36
CA PHE A 364 -2.29 10.22 -8.33
C PHE A 364 -1.32 9.74 -9.41
N ALA A 365 -1.16 8.42 -9.57
CA ALA A 365 -0.29 7.85 -10.59
C ALA A 365 -0.67 8.26 -12.02
N VAL A 366 -1.96 8.26 -12.37
CA VAL A 366 -2.45 8.75 -13.66
C VAL A 366 -2.09 10.21 -13.86
N GLY A 367 -2.29 11.07 -12.85
CA GLY A 367 -1.90 12.48 -12.91
C GLY A 367 -0.40 12.67 -13.12
N THR A 368 0.43 11.95 -12.37
CA THR A 368 1.89 12.01 -12.50
C THR A 368 2.36 11.50 -13.87
N LEU A 369 1.81 10.38 -14.36
CA LEU A 369 2.14 9.84 -15.68
C LEU A 369 1.72 10.79 -16.79
N ALA A 370 0.49 11.32 -16.74
CA ALA A 370 -0.02 12.28 -17.72
C ALA A 370 0.87 13.53 -17.81
N ALA A 371 1.22 14.12 -16.67
CA ALA A 371 2.11 15.28 -16.61
C ALA A 371 3.53 14.95 -17.09
N THR A 372 4.09 13.81 -16.69
CA THR A 372 5.48 13.44 -17.04
C THR A 372 5.64 13.07 -18.51
N LEU A 373 4.60 12.46 -19.10
CA LEU A 373 4.62 11.96 -20.48
C LEU A 373 4.03 12.98 -21.47
N ASP A 374 3.53 14.12 -20.97
CA ASP A 374 2.82 15.15 -21.72
C ASP A 374 1.64 14.60 -22.53
N VAL A 375 0.75 13.87 -21.85
CA VAL A 375 -0.46 13.28 -22.44
C VAL A 375 -1.70 13.58 -21.62
N LYS A 376 -2.88 13.43 -22.24
CA LYS A 376 -4.16 13.52 -21.51
C LYS A 376 -4.27 12.38 -20.49
N PRO A 377 -4.85 12.61 -19.29
CA PRO A 377 -5.10 11.55 -18.31
C PRO A 377 -5.88 10.35 -18.86
N THR A 378 -6.81 10.59 -19.79
CA THR A 378 -7.60 9.54 -20.47
C THR A 378 -6.77 8.62 -21.37
N ASN A 379 -5.55 9.03 -21.72
CA ASN A 379 -4.61 8.22 -22.48
C ASN A 379 -3.71 7.36 -21.58
N VAL A 380 -3.97 7.33 -20.26
CA VAL A 380 -3.27 6.47 -19.30
C VAL A 380 -4.28 5.52 -18.67
N ARG A 381 -4.06 4.22 -18.82
CA ARG A 381 -4.90 3.16 -18.27
C ARG A 381 -4.06 2.30 -17.33
N ILE A 382 -4.37 2.35 -16.04
CA ILE A 382 -3.78 1.44 -15.05
C ILE A 382 -4.69 0.22 -14.92
N HIS A 383 -4.12 -0.94 -15.22
CA HIS A 383 -4.69 -2.27 -15.03
C HIS A 383 -4.24 -2.79 -13.67
N GLN A 384 -5.10 -2.63 -12.67
CA GLN A 384 -4.78 -3.00 -11.29
C GLN A 384 -4.56 -4.51 -11.16
N GLN A 385 -3.37 -4.88 -10.70
CA GLN A 385 -3.05 -6.24 -10.28
C GLN A 385 -3.08 -6.38 -8.75
N TYR A 386 -3.03 -7.61 -8.23
CA TYR A 386 -2.69 -7.79 -6.83
C TYR A 386 -1.29 -7.28 -6.53
N LEU A 387 -1.03 -7.02 -5.25
CA LEU A 387 0.25 -6.53 -4.79
C LEU A 387 0.77 -7.38 -3.62
N GLY A 388 2.04 -7.78 -3.69
CA GLY A 388 2.71 -8.63 -2.69
C GLY A 388 3.23 -7.85 -1.50
N GLY A 389 2.35 -7.04 -0.91
CA GLY A 389 2.67 -6.05 0.12
C GLY A 389 2.78 -4.64 -0.45
N GLY A 390 2.27 -3.65 0.28
CA GLY A 390 2.29 -2.25 -0.12
C GLY A 390 2.92 -1.40 0.97
N PHE A 391 2.36 -1.46 2.18
CA PHE A 391 2.82 -0.72 3.37
C PHE A 391 2.96 0.80 3.15
N GLY A 392 2.47 1.33 2.02
CA GLY A 392 2.61 2.71 1.57
C GLY A 392 3.54 2.93 0.36
N ARG A 393 4.46 2.01 0.06
CA ARG A 393 5.42 2.17 -1.06
C ARG A 393 4.75 2.28 -2.41
N ARG A 394 3.65 1.54 -2.59
CA ARG A 394 2.88 1.50 -3.84
C ARG A 394 1.89 2.66 -3.96
N LEU A 395 1.95 3.64 -3.06
CA LEU A 395 1.38 4.96 -3.30
C LEU A 395 2.19 5.74 -4.33
N GLU A 396 3.49 5.44 -4.44
CA GLU A 396 4.42 6.14 -5.32
C GLU A 396 4.36 5.58 -6.75
N PRO A 397 4.22 6.44 -7.77
CA PRO A 397 4.15 6.01 -9.17
C PRO A 397 5.52 5.89 -9.86
N ASP A 398 6.62 5.98 -9.10
CA ASP A 398 7.99 6.14 -9.63
C ASP A 398 8.38 5.06 -10.65
N ILE A 399 8.10 3.79 -10.34
CA ILE A 399 8.42 2.70 -11.28
C ILE A 399 7.50 2.68 -12.51
N MET A 400 6.27 3.19 -12.39
CA MET A 400 5.34 3.29 -13.52
C MET A 400 5.84 4.33 -14.51
N VAL A 401 6.35 5.46 -14.00
CA VAL A 401 6.96 6.51 -14.82
C VAL A 401 8.20 5.99 -15.53
N GLU A 402 9.11 5.31 -14.82
CA GLU A 402 10.30 4.69 -15.41
C GLU A 402 9.93 3.71 -16.54
N ALA A 403 8.99 2.78 -16.28
CA ALA A 403 8.56 1.80 -17.27
C ALA A 403 7.88 2.44 -18.49
N ALA A 404 7.01 3.43 -18.29
CA ALA A 404 6.29 4.12 -19.36
C ALA A 404 7.24 4.90 -20.29
N LEU A 405 8.22 5.61 -19.72
CA LEU A 405 9.24 6.31 -20.49
C LEU A 405 10.04 5.33 -21.36
N ILE A 406 10.50 4.22 -20.79
CA ILE A 406 11.27 3.21 -21.54
C ILE A 406 10.40 2.56 -22.62
N ALA A 407 9.14 2.23 -22.32
CA ALA A 407 8.21 1.64 -23.29
C ALA A 407 7.98 2.55 -24.51
N ARG A 408 7.88 3.87 -24.30
CA ARG A 408 7.76 4.85 -25.39
C ARG A 408 8.98 4.82 -26.31
N GLU A 409 10.18 4.85 -25.76
CA GLU A 409 11.43 4.90 -26.55
C GLU A 409 11.67 3.61 -27.34
N VAL A 410 11.36 2.44 -26.73
CA VAL A 410 11.61 1.13 -27.36
C VAL A 410 10.47 0.71 -28.30
N LYS A 411 9.29 1.36 -28.20
CA LYS A 411 8.09 1.04 -28.99
C LYS A 411 7.66 -0.43 -28.88
N ARG A 412 7.85 -1.02 -27.70
CA ARG A 412 7.49 -2.40 -27.35
C ARG A 412 6.96 -2.42 -25.91
N PRO A 413 6.12 -3.40 -25.53
CA PRO A 413 5.80 -3.60 -24.12
C PRO A 413 7.09 -3.86 -23.32
N VAL A 414 7.26 -3.17 -22.20
CA VAL A 414 8.45 -3.25 -21.34
C VAL A 414 8.05 -3.73 -19.96
N LYS A 415 8.74 -4.74 -19.45
CA LYS A 415 8.69 -5.18 -18.06
C LYS A 415 9.91 -4.68 -17.30
N LEU A 416 9.67 -3.82 -16.32
CA LEU A 416 10.68 -3.32 -15.39
C LEU A 416 10.47 -3.98 -14.03
N ILE A 417 11.53 -4.59 -13.50
CA ILE A 417 11.53 -5.24 -12.18
C ILE A 417 12.75 -4.74 -11.42
N ARG A 418 12.54 -4.22 -10.21
CA ARG A 418 13.63 -3.92 -9.29
C ARG A 418 14.10 -5.19 -8.59
N SER A 419 15.41 -5.35 -8.42
CA SER A 419 15.95 -6.30 -7.45
C SER A 419 15.67 -5.79 -6.03
N ARG A 420 15.84 -6.63 -5.01
CA ARG A 420 15.66 -6.21 -3.61
C ARG A 420 16.57 -5.03 -3.25
N GLU A 421 17.81 -5.06 -3.70
CA GLU A 421 18.82 -4.05 -3.41
C GLU A 421 18.51 -2.73 -4.13
N GLU A 422 18.00 -2.80 -5.36
CA GLU A 422 17.52 -1.61 -6.07
C GLU A 422 16.28 -1.04 -5.41
N ASP A 423 15.35 -1.88 -4.96
CA ASP A 423 14.11 -1.42 -4.34
C ASP A 423 14.38 -0.73 -3.00
N LEU A 424 15.31 -1.26 -2.20
CA LEU A 424 15.83 -0.59 -1.00
C LEU A 424 16.52 0.73 -1.36
N ARG A 425 17.51 0.74 -2.25
CA ARG A 425 18.18 1.99 -2.68
C ARG A 425 17.20 3.00 -3.28
N ARG A 426 16.05 2.54 -3.79
CA ARG A 426 15.01 3.36 -4.39
C ARG A 426 13.73 3.48 -3.55
N ASP A 427 13.80 3.20 -2.25
CA ASP A 427 12.67 3.33 -1.34
C ASP A 427 12.38 4.81 -1.00
N PHE A 428 11.17 5.07 -0.50
CA PHE A 428 10.77 6.29 0.16
C PHE A 428 10.59 5.98 1.64
N TYR A 429 11.66 6.13 2.41
CA TYR A 429 11.73 5.63 3.77
C TYR A 429 10.77 6.35 4.72
N ARG A 430 10.39 5.71 5.82
CA ARG A 430 9.86 6.44 6.98
C ARG A 430 10.96 7.39 7.45
N SER A 431 10.62 8.64 7.74
CA SER A 431 11.62 9.59 8.27
C SER A 431 12.31 9.03 9.52
N ALA A 432 13.63 9.24 9.59
CA ALA A 432 14.29 9.28 10.88
C ALA A 432 13.74 10.46 11.69
N THR A 433 13.75 10.35 13.02
CA THR A 433 13.24 11.40 13.91
C THR A 433 14.12 11.61 15.12
N LEU A 434 14.12 12.83 15.62
CA LEU A 434 14.58 13.17 16.97
C LEU A 434 13.42 13.91 17.66
N GLN A 435 13.04 13.44 18.84
CA GLN A 435 11.97 14.02 19.65
C GLN A 435 12.51 14.36 21.01
N VAL A 436 12.35 15.62 21.44
CA VAL A 436 12.63 16.02 22.82
C VAL A 436 11.29 16.20 23.53
N VAL A 437 11.06 15.41 24.57
CA VAL A 437 9.83 15.45 25.35
C VAL A 437 10.16 15.91 26.76
N ARG A 438 9.41 16.91 27.25
CA ARG A 438 9.54 17.48 28.59
C ARG A 438 8.18 17.49 29.26
N ALA A 439 8.15 17.15 30.54
CA ALA A 439 6.93 17.30 31.34
C ALA A 439 7.21 17.85 32.73
N GLY A 440 6.23 18.59 33.24
CA GLY A 440 6.14 19.02 34.62
C GLY A 440 5.11 18.16 35.35
N LEU A 441 5.48 17.65 36.52
CA LEU A 441 4.59 16.93 37.44
C LEU A 441 4.21 17.84 38.61
N GLY A 442 2.93 17.85 38.95
CA GLY A 442 2.43 18.48 40.17
C GLY A 442 2.82 17.70 41.44
N PRO A 443 2.54 18.24 42.64
CA PRO A 443 2.81 17.55 43.90
C PRO A 443 2.10 16.20 44.04
N ASP A 444 0.94 16.04 43.39
CA ASP A 444 0.15 14.80 43.34
C ASP A 444 0.64 13.80 42.28
N GLY A 445 1.76 14.10 41.60
CA GLY A 445 2.33 13.26 40.56
C GLY A 445 1.62 13.33 39.20
N LYS A 446 0.59 14.17 39.05
CA LYS A 446 -0.09 14.35 37.75
C LYS A 446 0.71 15.23 36.81
N VAL A 447 0.57 15.00 35.51
CA VAL A 447 1.21 15.84 34.50
C VAL A 447 0.47 17.17 34.40
N VAL A 448 1.16 18.28 34.69
CA VAL A 448 0.61 19.64 34.64
C VAL A 448 1.08 20.43 33.42
N ALA A 449 2.20 20.03 32.82
CA ALA A 449 2.76 20.65 31.63
C ALA A 449 3.40 19.59 30.73
N TRP A 450 3.26 19.74 29.42
CA TRP A 450 3.88 18.87 28.41
C TRP A 450 4.41 19.71 27.25
N GLU A 451 5.66 19.47 26.88
CA GLU A 451 6.30 20.01 25.68
C GLU A 451 6.90 18.87 24.86
N ASN A 452 6.62 18.84 23.56
CA ASN A 452 7.24 17.90 22.62
C ASN A 452 7.75 18.65 21.39
N THR A 453 9.06 18.62 21.14
CA THR A 453 9.66 19.10 19.89
C THR A 453 10.03 17.92 19.01
N LEU A 454 9.43 17.84 17.83
CA LEU A 454 9.63 16.76 16.87
C LEU A 454 10.37 17.26 15.62
N VAL A 455 11.57 16.73 15.42
CA VAL A 455 12.41 16.97 14.24
C VAL A 455 12.25 15.80 13.27
N ALA A 456 11.77 16.07 12.06
CA ALA A 456 11.54 15.05 11.03
C ALA A 456 11.49 15.65 9.61
N SER A 457 11.70 14.83 8.59
CA SER A 457 11.36 15.17 7.20
C SER A 457 9.87 14.93 6.94
N HIS A 458 9.25 15.79 6.13
CA HIS A 458 7.80 15.75 5.85
C HIS A 458 7.50 15.09 4.49
N PRO A 459 6.87 13.89 4.43
CA PRO A 459 6.61 13.20 3.17
C PRO A 459 5.58 13.91 2.27
N GLY A 460 4.58 14.59 2.84
CA GLY A 460 3.52 15.28 2.11
C GLY A 460 4.03 16.41 1.24
N LYS A 461 5.03 17.15 1.70
CA LYS A 461 5.61 18.30 0.96
C LYS A 461 6.11 17.90 -0.44
N ARG A 462 6.68 16.70 -0.58
CA ARG A 462 7.16 16.17 -1.86
C ARG A 462 6.04 15.90 -2.87
N TRP A 463 4.85 15.56 -2.39
CA TRP A 463 3.68 15.35 -3.25
C TRP A 463 3.00 16.66 -3.66
N GLY A 464 3.30 17.77 -2.97
CA GLY A 464 2.87 19.10 -3.33
C GLY A 464 2.09 19.82 -2.23
N PRO A 465 1.71 21.08 -2.47
CA PRO A 465 1.12 21.96 -1.46
C PRO A 465 -0.27 21.53 -0.97
N ASP A 466 -0.97 20.67 -1.71
CA ASP A 466 -2.27 20.13 -1.29
C ASP A 466 -2.15 19.00 -0.24
N PHE A 467 -0.94 18.51 0.05
CA PHE A 467 -0.68 17.44 1.00
C PHE A 467 -0.11 17.92 2.34
N VAL A 468 0.04 19.23 2.51
CA VAL A 468 0.46 19.87 3.76
C VAL A 468 -0.58 20.92 4.17
N ASP A 469 -0.55 21.35 5.43
CA ASP A 469 -1.38 22.46 5.86
C ASP A 469 -1.00 23.74 5.10
N LYS A 470 -1.97 24.40 4.48
CA LYS A 470 -1.73 25.55 3.60
C LYS A 470 -1.29 26.80 4.34
N LYS A 471 -1.53 26.89 5.66
CA LYS A 471 -1.17 28.05 6.48
C LYS A 471 0.18 27.86 7.14
N THR A 472 0.40 26.68 7.74
CA THR A 472 1.60 26.41 8.54
C THR A 472 2.68 25.67 7.76
N GLY A 473 2.34 25.04 6.61
CA GLY A 473 3.24 24.16 5.88
C GLY A 473 3.52 22.83 6.57
N LEU A 474 2.87 22.57 7.72
CA LEU A 474 3.07 21.36 8.50
C LEU A 474 2.38 20.15 7.88
N ASP A 475 2.99 18.99 8.05
CA ASP A 475 2.48 17.73 7.53
C ASP A 475 1.94 16.88 8.67
N GLN A 476 0.62 16.65 8.68
CA GLN A 476 -0.01 15.77 9.67
C GLN A 476 0.56 14.35 9.64
N PHE A 477 1.04 13.86 8.49
CA PHE A 477 1.62 12.54 8.37
C PHE A 477 3.04 12.45 8.93
N ALA A 478 3.66 13.60 9.25
CA ALA A 478 4.91 13.68 10.00
C ALA A 478 4.72 13.93 11.50
N LEU A 479 3.52 14.33 11.95
CA LEU A 479 3.31 14.88 13.30
C LEU A 479 2.22 14.17 14.11
N ASN A 480 1.28 13.51 13.44
CA ASN A 480 0.12 12.90 14.10
C ASN A 480 0.54 11.95 15.23
N GLY A 481 -0.17 12.05 16.35
CA GLY A 481 0.05 11.23 17.53
C GLY A 481 0.99 11.85 18.56
N ALA A 482 1.74 12.90 18.20
CA ALA A 482 2.45 13.72 19.17
C ALA A 482 1.47 14.61 19.98
N ASP A 483 0.36 15.02 19.37
CA ASP A 483 -0.81 15.67 19.99
C ASP A 483 -1.77 14.61 20.58
N HIS A 484 -1.28 13.90 21.58
CA HIS A 484 -1.96 12.75 22.17
C HIS A 484 -3.27 13.09 22.90
N VAL A 485 -4.04 12.05 23.22
CA VAL A 485 -5.40 12.16 23.81
C VAL A 485 -5.46 12.37 25.32
N TYR A 486 -4.32 12.36 26.03
CA TYR A 486 -4.29 12.54 27.48
C TYR A 486 -4.72 13.96 27.87
N ASP A 487 -5.56 14.09 28.90
CA ASP A 487 -6.08 15.34 29.43
C ASP A 487 -5.01 16.11 30.22
N ILE A 488 -3.98 16.60 29.54
CA ILE A 488 -2.94 17.44 30.11
C ILE A 488 -3.38 18.91 29.91
N PRO A 489 -3.48 19.72 30.98
CA PRO A 489 -4.08 21.05 30.89
C PRO A 489 -3.25 22.01 30.04
N ASN A 490 -1.93 21.89 30.09
CA ASN A 490 -0.98 22.74 29.37
C ASN A 490 -0.10 21.86 28.48
N GLN A 491 -0.27 21.95 27.17
CA GLN A 491 0.43 21.13 26.20
C GLN A 491 0.89 21.95 24.99
N VAL A 492 2.12 21.73 24.55
CA VAL A 492 2.60 22.23 23.27
C VAL A 492 3.36 21.12 22.52
N VAL A 493 3.11 21.04 21.21
CA VAL A 493 3.84 20.18 20.29
C VAL A 493 4.36 21.06 19.16
N ARG A 494 5.67 21.07 18.97
CA ARG A 494 6.35 21.85 17.94
C ARG A 494 6.94 20.93 16.88
N ALA A 495 6.85 21.38 15.64
CA ALA A 495 7.39 20.67 14.49
C ALA A 495 8.60 21.42 13.95
N VAL A 496 9.69 20.68 13.69
CA VAL A 496 10.91 21.19 13.06
C VAL A 496 11.16 20.38 11.78
N PRO A 497 10.67 20.84 10.62
CA PRO A 497 10.86 20.13 9.37
C PRO A 497 12.32 20.22 8.92
N VAL A 498 13.00 19.09 8.76
CA VAL A 498 14.40 19.03 8.31
C VAL A 498 14.52 18.15 7.08
N GLU A 499 15.01 18.71 5.97
CA GLU A 499 15.39 17.93 4.78
C GLU A 499 16.77 17.30 4.98
N THR A 500 16.91 16.02 4.66
CA THR A 500 18.11 15.22 4.91
C THR A 500 18.84 14.77 3.64
N GLY A 501 18.29 15.07 2.46
CA GLY A 501 18.77 14.52 1.19
C GLY A 501 18.31 13.08 0.92
N ILE A 502 17.60 12.45 1.87
CA ILE A 502 16.98 11.14 1.71
C ILE A 502 15.46 11.33 1.55
N PRO A 503 14.86 10.91 0.41
CA PRO A 503 13.42 10.98 0.21
C PRO A 503 12.65 10.11 1.22
N VAL A 504 11.66 10.74 1.85
CA VAL A 504 10.74 10.06 2.78
C VAL A 504 9.37 9.80 2.15
N GLY A 505 8.68 8.79 2.67
CA GLY A 505 7.38 8.34 2.23
C GLY A 505 6.55 7.72 3.37
N TYR A 506 5.40 7.18 2.99
CA TYR A 506 4.36 6.77 3.92
C TYR A 506 4.48 5.32 4.39
N VAL A 507 5.51 4.96 5.16
CA VAL A 507 5.60 3.59 5.72
C VAL A 507 4.50 3.37 6.76
N ARG A 508 3.87 2.18 6.75
CA ARG A 508 2.67 1.83 7.56
C ARG A 508 2.68 2.45 8.97
N ALA A 509 1.53 3.05 9.30
CA ALA A 509 1.23 3.95 10.44
C ALA A 509 1.76 5.39 10.27
N VAL A 510 2.85 5.59 9.54
CA VAL A 510 3.51 6.87 9.28
C VAL A 510 4.03 7.48 10.60
N ALA A 511 3.61 8.70 10.97
CA ALA A 511 4.05 9.34 12.22
C ALA A 511 3.76 8.56 13.52
N PRO A 512 2.52 8.04 13.74
CA PRO A 512 2.18 7.25 14.92
C PRO A 512 3.15 6.14 15.32
N ASN A 513 3.99 5.63 14.42
CA ASN A 513 5.01 4.66 14.79
C ASN A 513 6.10 5.26 15.69
N TYR A 514 6.65 6.43 15.35
CA TYR A 514 7.69 7.09 16.17
C TYR A 514 7.10 8.04 17.22
N THR A 515 5.94 8.65 16.99
CA THR A 515 5.34 9.56 17.97
C THR A 515 4.78 8.79 19.15
N PHE A 516 4.09 7.66 18.93
CA PHE A 516 3.63 6.83 20.05
C PHE A 516 4.78 6.17 20.79
N PHE A 517 5.86 5.79 20.11
CA PHE A 517 7.06 5.31 20.80
C PHE A 517 7.58 6.34 21.80
N ALA A 518 7.76 7.60 21.39
CA ALA A 518 8.23 8.66 22.28
C ALA A 518 7.22 8.99 23.38
N VAL A 519 5.96 9.26 23.01
CA VAL A 519 4.88 9.64 23.96
C VAL A 519 4.62 8.55 24.99
N GLU A 520 4.46 7.30 24.56
CA GLU A 520 4.05 6.22 25.47
C GLU A 520 5.21 5.71 26.31
N THR A 521 6.46 5.75 25.80
CA THR A 521 7.64 5.44 26.63
C THR A 521 7.84 6.52 27.68
N PHE A 522 7.75 7.79 27.30
CA PHE A 522 7.86 8.90 28.25
C PHE A 522 6.74 8.86 29.29
N MET A 523 5.53 8.46 28.91
CA MET A 523 4.41 8.27 29.85
C MET A 523 4.71 7.19 30.91
N ASP A 524 5.40 6.10 30.55
CA ASP A 524 5.86 5.09 31.51
C ASP A 524 6.94 5.64 32.45
N GLU A 525 7.86 6.48 31.94
CA GLU A 525 8.86 7.14 32.77
C GLU A 525 8.22 8.10 33.78
N LEU A 526 7.20 8.87 33.35
CA LEU A 526 6.43 9.74 34.25
C LEU A 526 5.65 8.94 35.30
N ALA A 527 5.03 7.82 34.92
CA ALA A 527 4.35 6.94 35.88
C ALA A 527 5.33 6.39 36.92
N LYS A 528 6.52 5.96 36.50
CA LYS A 528 7.59 5.52 37.41
C LYS A 528 8.04 6.62 38.35
N LEU A 529 8.27 7.84 37.82
CA LEU A 529 8.62 9.00 38.65
C LEU A 529 7.51 9.34 39.65
N ALA A 530 6.25 9.24 39.24
CA ALA A 530 5.10 9.45 40.11
C ALA A 530 4.87 8.34 41.14
N GLY A 531 5.54 7.18 41.02
CA GLY A 531 5.28 6.00 41.85
C GLY A 531 3.92 5.35 41.57
N ALA A 532 3.39 5.53 40.37
CA ALA A 532 2.06 5.08 39.97
C ALA A 532 2.10 3.85 39.06
N ASP A 533 1.06 3.01 39.10
CA ASP A 533 0.85 1.97 38.10
C ASP A 533 0.67 2.61 36.70
N PRO A 534 1.40 2.17 35.66
CA PRO A 534 1.39 2.82 34.35
C PRO A 534 0.03 2.75 33.63
N VAL A 535 -0.79 1.73 33.92
CA VAL A 535 -2.14 1.63 33.35
C VAL A 535 -3.08 2.61 34.04
N GLN A 536 -3.09 2.65 35.37
CA GLN A 536 -3.90 3.60 36.14
C GLN A 536 -3.49 5.04 35.85
N TYR A 537 -2.19 5.31 35.69
CA TYR A 537 -1.67 6.63 35.35
C TYR A 537 -2.29 7.14 34.05
N ARG A 538 -2.26 6.34 32.98
CA ARG A 538 -2.93 6.66 31.71
C ARG A 538 -4.43 6.84 31.85
N LEU A 539 -5.11 5.91 32.52
CA LEU A 539 -6.57 5.97 32.69
C LEU A 539 -7.01 7.23 33.43
N SER A 540 -6.21 7.70 34.39
CA SER A 540 -6.48 8.93 35.15
C SER A 540 -6.50 10.19 34.27
N MET A 541 -5.91 10.13 33.07
CA MET A 541 -5.81 11.24 32.11
C MET A 541 -6.67 11.01 30.86
N LEU A 542 -7.68 10.12 30.89
CA LEU A 542 -8.55 9.85 29.74
C LEU A 542 -10.02 10.25 30.00
N GLY A 543 -10.28 11.19 30.89
CA GLY A 543 -11.61 11.71 31.21
C GLY A 543 -12.33 12.35 30.02
N GLY A 544 -11.60 13.04 29.14
CA GLY A 544 -12.07 13.60 27.87
C GLY A 544 -12.27 12.54 26.78
N ALA A 545 -11.79 11.32 26.99
CA ALA A 545 -11.86 10.21 26.04
C ALA A 545 -12.48 8.93 26.66
N PRO A 546 -13.73 8.97 27.18
CA PRO A 546 -14.31 7.86 27.96
C PRO A 546 -14.47 6.55 27.18
N ARG A 547 -14.59 6.60 25.84
CA ARG A 547 -14.58 5.39 24.99
C ARG A 547 -13.22 4.68 24.99
N LEU A 548 -12.13 5.42 25.14
CA LEU A 548 -10.78 4.87 25.26
C LEU A 548 -10.52 4.38 26.69
N ALA A 549 -11.10 5.00 27.71
CA ALA A 549 -10.99 4.53 29.09
C ALA A 549 -11.75 3.21 29.36
N THR A 550 -12.90 2.99 28.69
CA THR A 550 -13.79 1.84 28.95
C THR A 550 -13.49 0.58 28.11
N ARG A 551 -12.86 0.72 26.95
CA ARG A 551 -12.55 -0.42 26.04
C ARG A 551 -11.42 -1.35 26.51
N PRO A 552 -10.30 -0.87 27.11
CA PRO A 552 -9.22 -1.71 27.57
C PRO A 552 -9.67 -2.69 28.66
N ALA A 553 -10.47 -2.21 29.62
CA ALA A 553 -10.97 -3.00 30.74
C ALA A 553 -11.95 -4.11 30.32
N ALA A 554 -12.71 -3.92 29.24
CA ALA A 554 -13.75 -4.86 28.81
C ALA A 554 -13.26 -5.97 27.86
N ARG A 555 -12.16 -5.74 27.11
CA ARG A 555 -11.66 -6.70 26.09
C ARG A 555 -10.33 -7.35 26.44
N CYS A 556 -9.45 -6.65 27.13
CA CYS A 556 -8.18 -7.24 27.54
C CYS A 556 -8.37 -7.82 28.94
N ARG A 557 -8.49 -9.14 29.05
CA ARG A 557 -8.34 -9.84 30.33
C ARG A 557 -6.88 -9.73 30.80
N TRP A 558 -6.42 -8.55 31.19
CA TRP A 558 -5.16 -8.33 31.91
C TRP A 558 -5.25 -8.85 33.36
N ARG A 559 -5.79 -10.06 33.56
CA ARG A 559 -5.93 -10.72 34.87
C ARG A 559 -4.75 -11.64 35.19
N ARG A 560 -3.64 -11.51 34.48
CA ARG A 560 -2.37 -12.11 34.88
C ARG A 560 -1.37 -10.99 35.03
N SER A 561 -0.82 -10.85 36.23
CA SER A 561 0.51 -10.28 36.38
C SER A 561 1.40 -10.96 35.34
N CYS A 562 2.09 -10.19 34.50
CA CYS A 562 3.22 -10.74 33.80
C CYS A 562 4.14 -11.31 34.87
N ALA A 563 4.38 -12.62 34.85
CA ALA A 563 5.41 -13.20 35.67
C ALA A 563 6.72 -12.41 35.41
N PRO A 564 7.55 -12.16 36.42
CA PRO A 564 8.85 -11.55 36.20
C PRO A 564 9.56 -12.33 35.11
N TRP A 565 10.09 -11.60 34.12
CA TRP A 565 10.84 -12.15 33.01
C TRP A 565 12.01 -12.94 33.57
N THR A 566 11.83 -14.25 33.76
CA THR A 566 12.91 -15.16 34.07
C THR A 566 13.45 -15.60 32.73
N ALA A 567 14.70 -15.25 32.44
CA ALA A 567 15.42 -15.74 31.28
C ALA A 567 15.52 -17.27 31.40
N ALA A 568 14.56 -17.99 30.83
CA ALA A 568 14.65 -19.42 30.67
C ALA A 568 15.67 -19.71 29.57
N SER A 569 16.88 -20.11 29.98
CA SER A 569 17.87 -20.74 29.11
C SER A 569 17.28 -22.03 28.58
N SER A 570 16.65 -21.96 27.41
CA SER A 570 16.26 -23.13 26.64
C SER A 570 17.47 -23.58 25.84
N SER A 571 18.19 -24.56 26.38
CA SER A 571 19.16 -25.34 25.62
C SER A 571 18.43 -26.08 24.50
N ILE A 572 18.79 -25.77 23.25
CA ILE A 572 18.34 -26.50 22.07
C ILE A 572 19.05 -27.87 22.07
N PRO A 573 18.33 -29.01 21.97
CA PRO A 573 18.98 -30.30 21.79
C PRO A 573 19.62 -30.36 20.41
N THR A 574 20.95 -30.39 20.36
CA THR A 574 21.71 -30.59 19.12
C THR A 574 21.63 -32.07 18.71
N ALA A 575 21.06 -32.33 17.54
CA ALA A 575 21.20 -33.63 16.87
C ALA A 575 22.62 -33.72 16.24
N PRO A 576 23.33 -34.86 16.35
CA PRO A 576 24.70 -34.97 15.86
C PRO A 576 24.73 -35.08 14.33
N VAL A 577 25.24 -34.03 13.67
CA VAL A 577 25.60 -34.07 12.24
C VAL A 577 26.95 -34.77 12.09
N ARG A 578 26.94 -35.93 11.43
CA ARG A 578 28.15 -36.68 11.03
C ARG A 578 28.95 -35.85 10.00
N ARG A 579 30.11 -35.33 10.39
CA ARG A 579 31.05 -34.61 9.50
C ARG A 579 31.82 -35.61 8.62
N SER A 580 31.64 -35.54 7.31
CA SER A 580 32.65 -36.01 6.34
C SER A 580 33.59 -34.86 5.99
N LYS A 581 34.90 -35.05 6.22
CA LYS A 581 35.97 -34.07 5.93
C LYS A 581 36.16 -33.92 4.42
N ALA A 582 36.14 -32.69 3.92
CA ALA A 582 36.88 -32.28 2.73
C ALA A 582 37.53 -30.93 3.02
N ARG A 583 38.88 -30.90 2.97
CA ARG A 583 39.72 -29.72 3.17
C ARG A 583 39.70 -28.86 1.90
N CYS A 584 39.51 -27.56 2.04
CA CYS A 584 39.99 -26.55 1.09
C CYS A 584 40.82 -25.52 1.87
N SER A 585 42.10 -25.46 1.56
CA SER A 585 43.08 -24.51 2.08
C SER A 585 43.01 -23.19 1.32
N SER A 586 42.94 -22.09 2.07
CA SER A 586 43.15 -20.72 1.62
C SER A 586 44.63 -20.43 1.41
N ALA A 587 44.99 -19.76 0.31
CA ALA A 587 46.30 -19.12 0.16
C ALA A 587 46.14 -17.72 -0.43
N SER A 588 46.59 -16.74 0.35
CA SER A 588 46.82 -15.33 0.03
C SER A 588 48.03 -15.17 -0.90
N ALA A 589 47.99 -14.21 -1.83
CA ALA A 589 49.03 -13.96 -2.80
C ALA A 589 49.59 -12.53 -2.71
N THR A 590 50.92 -12.41 -2.65
CA THR A 590 51.74 -11.31 -3.20
C THR A 590 53.22 -11.79 -3.34
N PRO A 591 54.12 -11.14 -4.12
CA PRO A 591 54.58 -11.67 -5.41
C PRO A 591 56.12 -11.83 -5.55
N SER A 592 56.61 -12.65 -6.49
CA SER A 592 57.80 -12.32 -7.32
C SER A 592 58.14 -13.34 -8.43
N ARG A 593 58.43 -12.76 -9.61
CA ARG A 593 59.45 -13.05 -10.65
C ARG A 593 59.63 -14.44 -11.30
N ASN A 594 59.46 -14.40 -12.63
CA ASN A 594 60.24 -15.03 -13.72
C ASN A 594 60.46 -16.55 -13.75
N ALA A 595 59.82 -17.22 -14.72
CA ALA A 595 60.47 -17.87 -15.88
C ALA A 595 59.49 -18.82 -16.60
N ALA A 596 59.38 -18.67 -17.92
CA ALA A 596 58.92 -19.69 -18.86
C ALA A 596 60.15 -20.55 -19.29
N PRO A 597 60.05 -21.72 -19.97
CA PRO A 597 58.93 -22.17 -20.79
C PRO A 597 58.53 -23.67 -20.71
N SER A 598 57.42 -23.96 -21.41
CA SER A 598 56.92 -25.23 -21.97
C SER A 598 58.00 -26.18 -22.54
N PRO A 599 57.75 -27.49 -22.75
CA PRO A 599 56.74 -27.93 -23.72
C PRO A 599 55.92 -29.22 -23.42
N THR A 600 54.88 -29.31 -24.25
CA THR A 600 53.91 -30.37 -24.56
C THR A 600 54.48 -31.73 -24.97
N GLY A 601 53.71 -32.81 -24.76
CA GLY A 601 53.45 -33.78 -25.85
C GLY A 601 53.34 -35.29 -25.52
N ARG A 602 52.15 -35.84 -25.86
CA ARG A 602 51.84 -37.20 -26.39
C ARG A 602 51.80 -38.46 -25.50
N SER A 603 50.63 -39.11 -25.50
CA SER A 603 50.32 -40.50 -26.00
C SER A 603 49.07 -41.06 -25.26
N HIS A 604 47.97 -41.39 -25.96
CA HIS A 604 47.47 -42.76 -26.31
C HIS A 604 47.33 -43.71 -25.11
N SER A 605 46.29 -44.52 -24.89
CA SER A 605 45.05 -44.89 -25.59
C SER A 605 44.26 -45.90 -24.72
N GLN A 606 42.93 -45.98 -24.94
CA GLN A 606 42.05 -47.15 -24.76
C GLN A 606 41.79 -47.74 -23.34
N THR A 607 40.52 -47.78 -22.95
CA THR A 607 39.71 -49.03 -23.03
C THR A 607 38.22 -48.74 -22.79
N SER A 608 37.41 -49.43 -23.58
CA SER A 608 35.96 -49.47 -23.64
C SER A 608 35.36 -50.47 -22.66
N THR A 609 34.17 -50.19 -22.11
CA THR A 609 33.06 -51.17 -22.16
C THR A 609 31.70 -50.51 -21.99
N THR A 610 30.87 -50.73 -23.01
CA THR A 610 29.40 -50.75 -23.10
C THR A 610 28.74 -51.48 -21.90
N THR A 611 27.50 -51.19 -21.47
CA THR A 611 26.26 -51.64 -22.14
C THR A 611 24.99 -50.97 -21.58
N ARG A 612 24.04 -50.73 -22.49
CA ARG A 612 22.58 -50.44 -22.40
C ARG A 612 21.82 -51.48 -21.51
N CYS A 613 20.50 -51.47 -21.21
CA CYS A 613 19.26 -50.79 -21.61
C CYS A 613 18.14 -51.21 -20.62
N SER A 614 17.02 -50.46 -20.59
CA SER A 614 15.58 -50.87 -20.37
C SER A 614 15.20 -51.78 -19.18
N GLY A 615 14.09 -51.68 -18.44
CA GLY A 615 12.78 -51.02 -18.59
C GLY A 615 11.74 -51.83 -17.76
N TRP A 616 10.52 -51.28 -17.55
CA TRP A 616 9.26 -51.99 -17.17
C TRP A 616 9.18 -52.56 -15.71
N THR A 617 8.07 -52.69 -14.97
CA THR A 617 6.62 -52.37 -15.05
C THR A 617 6.00 -52.37 -13.63
N ARG A 618 4.74 -51.93 -13.53
CA ARG A 618 3.77 -52.01 -12.41
C ARG A 618 3.74 -53.30 -11.58
N CYS A 619 3.32 -53.19 -10.32
CA CYS A 619 2.53 -54.24 -9.66
C CYS A 619 1.47 -53.66 -8.67
N ARG A 620 0.27 -54.26 -8.69
CA ARG A 620 -0.93 -54.02 -7.86
C ARG A 620 -1.16 -55.26 -6.98
N ARG A 621 -1.59 -55.10 -5.72
CA ARG A 621 -2.41 -55.99 -4.83
C ARG A 621 -2.38 -55.35 -3.43
N SER A 622 -3.44 -54.96 -2.71
CA SER A 622 -4.77 -55.47 -2.32
C SER A 622 -4.80 -56.16 -0.93
N LYS A 623 -5.68 -55.62 -0.05
CA LYS A 623 -6.29 -56.19 1.19
C LYS A 623 -5.36 -56.34 2.42
N SER A 624 -5.77 -56.24 3.69
CA SER A 624 -6.92 -55.68 4.44
C SER A 624 -6.68 -56.05 5.91
N THR A 625 -6.73 -55.14 6.87
CA THR A 625 -7.14 -55.43 8.27
C THR A 625 -7.43 -54.15 9.07
N SER A 626 -8.32 -54.32 10.03
CA SER A 626 -9.21 -53.38 10.72
C SER A 626 -8.67 -52.76 12.03
N CYS A 627 -9.51 -51.89 12.63
CA CYS A 627 -9.55 -51.39 14.01
C CYS A 627 -8.71 -50.11 14.29
N ARG A 628 -9.19 -49.04 14.94
CA ARG A 628 -10.42 -48.68 15.68
C ARG A 628 -10.56 -47.15 15.69
N ARG A 629 -11.80 -46.62 15.63
CA ARG A 629 -12.16 -45.24 16.02
C ARG A 629 -12.33 -45.14 17.55
N PRO A 630 -12.11 -43.97 18.17
CA PRO A 630 -12.78 -43.61 19.41
C PRO A 630 -14.06 -42.80 19.15
N SER A 631 -15.05 -43.11 19.97
CA SER A 631 -16.44 -42.70 19.95
C SER A 631 -16.70 -41.27 20.44
N THR A 632 -17.78 -40.73 19.88
CA THR A 632 -18.65 -39.66 20.39
C THR A 632 -18.94 -39.73 21.89
N ARG A 633 -18.89 -38.58 22.58
CA ARG A 633 -19.66 -38.33 23.81
C ARG A 633 -20.70 -37.24 23.55
N ARG A 634 -21.97 -37.66 23.53
CA ARG A 634 -23.14 -36.80 23.79
C ARG A 634 -23.29 -36.68 25.31
N VAL A 635 -23.52 -35.46 25.79
CA VAL A 635 -24.19 -35.21 27.08
C VAL A 635 -25.30 -34.20 26.78
N SER A 636 -26.53 -34.56 27.11
CA SER A 636 -27.70 -33.69 27.12
C SER A 636 -28.20 -33.54 28.56
N ALA A 637 -28.51 -32.31 28.97
CA ALA A 637 -29.81 -31.89 29.52
C ALA A 637 -29.71 -30.84 30.65
N SER A 638 -30.23 -29.65 30.33
CA SER A 638 -31.23 -28.91 31.11
C SER A 638 -30.84 -28.02 32.33
N ARG A 639 -31.62 -26.94 32.44
CA ARG A 639 -31.85 -25.99 33.56
C ARG A 639 -30.88 -24.81 33.71
N ALA A 640 -31.30 -23.65 33.18
CA ALA A 640 -31.63 -22.46 33.99
C ALA A 640 -32.24 -21.34 33.11
N ARG A 641 -33.53 -21.05 33.32
CA ARG A 641 -34.22 -19.79 32.96
C ARG A 641 -34.61 -19.09 34.26
N ARG A 642 -34.76 -17.75 34.19
CA ARG A 642 -35.22 -16.77 35.21
C ARG A 642 -34.06 -16.25 36.08
N ARG A 643 -33.86 -14.96 36.38
CA ARG A 643 -34.59 -13.67 36.29
C ARG A 643 -33.60 -12.64 35.67
N TRP A 644 -33.99 -11.56 35.00
CA TRP A 644 -34.23 -10.25 35.61
C TRP A 644 -34.96 -9.36 34.59
N ARG A 645 -36.10 -8.79 34.99
CA ARG A 645 -36.84 -7.73 34.28
C ARG A 645 -37.13 -6.63 35.32
N ARG A 646 -37.05 -5.38 34.84
CA ARG A 646 -37.60 -4.12 35.39
C ARG A 646 -36.84 -3.43 36.54
N ARG A 647 -36.27 -2.27 36.23
CA ARG A 647 -36.55 -0.94 36.81
C ARG A 647 -36.18 0.10 35.71
N SER A 648 -37.16 0.72 35.06
CA SER A 648 -37.89 1.95 35.41
C SER A 648 -37.18 3.21 34.91
N ALA A 649 -37.96 4.14 34.37
CA ALA A 649 -37.58 5.23 33.47
C ALA A 649 -37.54 6.61 34.16
N MET A 650 -36.77 7.53 33.52
CA MET A 650 -36.88 9.01 33.46
C MET A 650 -36.54 9.90 34.69
N PRO A 651 -36.21 11.22 34.53
CA PRO A 651 -36.34 12.07 33.34
C PRO A 651 -35.10 12.90 32.90
N SER A 652 -35.30 13.53 31.75
CA SER A 652 -34.48 14.51 31.03
C SER A 652 -34.00 15.72 31.84
N SER A 653 -32.76 16.16 31.59
CA SER A 653 -32.41 17.57 31.68
C SER A 653 -31.41 17.99 30.59
N ARG A 654 -31.71 19.14 29.98
CA ARG A 654 -30.98 19.81 28.90
C ARG A 654 -29.57 20.21 29.37
N ARG A 655 -28.53 19.96 28.57
CA ARG A 655 -27.32 20.81 28.53
C ARG A 655 -26.54 20.66 27.21
N ARG A 656 -26.70 21.70 26.40
CA ARG A 656 -25.83 22.33 25.38
C ARG A 656 -24.76 21.47 24.69
N ALA A 657 -24.96 21.33 23.38
CA ALA A 657 -23.97 20.95 22.40
C ALA A 657 -22.88 22.03 22.23
N ARG A 658 -21.63 21.69 22.56
CA ARG A 658 -20.41 22.24 21.95
C ARG A 658 -19.36 21.14 21.96
N GLY A 659 -19.07 20.56 20.79
CA GLY A 659 -18.08 19.48 20.68
C GLY A 659 -18.25 18.61 19.44
N CYS A 660 -18.40 19.20 18.26
CA CYS A 660 -18.42 18.45 17.00
C CYS A 660 -17.91 19.31 15.82
N ALA A 661 -16.70 19.86 15.95
CA ALA A 661 -16.06 20.62 14.88
C ALA A 661 -14.83 19.91 14.27
N ARG A 662 -14.14 19.02 15.00
CA ARG A 662 -12.84 18.48 14.57
C ARG A 662 -12.88 17.30 13.59
N PHE A 663 -14.03 16.63 13.39
CA PHE A 663 -14.18 15.60 12.34
C PHE A 663 -14.64 16.15 10.97
N ARG A 664 -15.08 17.42 10.88
CA ARG A 664 -15.58 18.01 9.63
C ARG A 664 -14.49 18.47 8.66
N CYS A 665 -13.32 18.89 9.14
CA CYS A 665 -12.24 19.39 8.28
C CYS A 665 -11.67 18.33 7.33
N CYS A 666 -11.59 17.07 7.75
CA CYS A 666 -11.12 15.95 6.92
C CYS A 666 -12.06 15.66 5.73
N ARG A 667 -13.37 15.88 5.90
CA ARG A 667 -14.36 15.71 4.82
C ARG A 667 -14.25 16.85 3.81
N ILE A 668 -14.04 18.10 4.27
CA ILE A 668 -14.12 19.30 3.43
C ILE A 668 -12.90 19.46 2.51
N ALA A 669 -11.69 19.12 2.96
CA ALA A 669 -10.47 19.26 2.13
C ALA A 669 -10.51 18.36 0.87
N PHE A 670 -11.00 17.12 0.99
CA PHE A 670 -11.13 16.18 -0.14
C PHE A 670 -12.46 16.30 -0.90
N SER A 671 -13.55 16.74 -0.27
CA SER A 671 -14.80 17.03 -1.01
C SER A 671 -14.61 18.13 -2.06
N ARG A 672 -13.70 19.08 -1.82
CA ARG A 672 -13.36 20.15 -2.77
C ARG A 672 -12.56 19.65 -3.99
N LEU A 673 -11.83 18.54 -3.88
CA LEU A 673 -11.23 17.84 -5.02
C LEU A 673 -12.31 17.19 -5.92
N PHE A 674 -13.41 16.73 -5.34
CA PHE A 674 -14.53 16.13 -6.07
C PHE A 674 -15.29 17.15 -6.94
N ALA A 675 -15.39 18.41 -6.48
CA ALA A 675 -16.04 19.48 -7.24
C ALA A 675 -15.17 20.03 -8.39
N ARG A 676 -13.85 20.16 -8.20
CA ARG A 676 -12.94 20.75 -9.20
C ARG A 676 -12.47 19.79 -10.29
N GLY A 677 -12.57 18.48 -10.09
CA GLY A 677 -12.33 17.49 -11.14
C GLY A 677 -13.30 17.59 -12.32
N ARG A 678 -14.50 18.15 -12.11
CA ARG A 678 -15.49 18.38 -13.18
C ARG A 678 -15.28 19.70 -13.94
N GLU A 679 -14.65 20.72 -13.35
CA GLU A 679 -14.46 22.04 -13.98
C GLU A 679 -13.19 22.16 -14.84
N LEU A 680 -12.18 21.33 -14.62
CA LEU A 680 -10.93 21.35 -15.41
C LEU A 680 -11.06 20.73 -16.81
N ALA A 681 -12.25 20.24 -17.20
CA ALA A 681 -12.53 19.72 -18.53
C ALA A 681 -12.93 20.79 -19.57
N ALA A 682 -13.04 22.06 -19.17
CA ALA A 682 -13.46 23.13 -20.09
C ALA A 682 -12.71 24.45 -19.81
N ARG A 683 -11.56 24.66 -20.46
CA ARG A 683 -11.08 25.95 -21.02
C ARG A 683 -9.63 25.83 -21.53
N PRO A 684 -9.32 26.30 -22.75
CA PRO A 684 -7.94 26.42 -23.24
C PRO A 684 -7.29 27.73 -22.77
N GLY A 685 -5.98 27.68 -22.47
CA GLY A 685 -5.18 28.80 -21.98
C GLY A 685 -4.66 29.74 -23.06
N ARG A 686 -4.26 30.96 -22.64
CA ARG A 686 -3.41 31.91 -23.38
C ARG A 686 -2.26 32.40 -22.47
N PRO A 687 -1.08 32.76 -23.01
CA PRO A 687 0.12 33.04 -22.22
C PRO A 687 0.42 34.55 -22.04
N ARG A 688 1.06 34.90 -20.91
CA ARG A 688 1.87 36.13 -20.67
C ARG A 688 2.91 35.74 -19.60
N GLY A 689 4.19 36.11 -19.59
CA GLY A 689 4.95 37.12 -20.32
C GLY A 689 5.73 38.03 -19.35
N GLY A 690 6.96 37.64 -18.97
CA GLY A 690 8.15 38.51 -18.76
C GLY A 690 8.35 39.40 -17.52
N ARG A 691 9.66 39.60 -17.22
CA ARG A 691 10.37 40.56 -16.32
C ARG A 691 10.55 40.10 -14.86
N GLY A 692 11.71 40.19 -14.19
CA GLY A 692 13.01 40.84 -14.45
C GLY A 692 13.45 41.67 -13.22
N GLY A 693 14.69 41.49 -12.72
CA GLY A 693 15.33 42.35 -11.69
C GLY A 693 15.89 41.56 -10.50
N ARG A 694 17.21 41.30 -10.40
CA ARG A 694 18.39 42.14 -10.06
C ARG A 694 18.87 41.90 -8.61
N GLN A 695 20.12 41.42 -8.57
CA GLN A 695 21.16 41.42 -7.53
C GLN A 695 21.11 42.54 -6.47
N ARG A 696 21.62 42.21 -5.27
CA ARG A 696 22.74 42.94 -4.63
C ARG A 696 23.45 42.08 -3.58
N GLU A 697 24.77 42.18 -3.63
CA GLU A 697 25.80 41.62 -2.74
C GLU A 697 25.87 42.38 -1.40
N CYS A 698 26.46 41.75 -0.37
CA CYS A 698 27.71 42.18 0.28
C CYS A 698 27.91 41.48 1.64
N GLY A 699 29.08 40.84 1.84
CA GLY A 699 29.68 40.56 3.16
C GLY A 699 30.22 41.85 3.81
N PRO A 700 31.09 41.84 4.84
CA PRO A 700 32.17 40.87 5.17
C PRO A 700 32.02 40.36 6.65
N GLY A 701 32.85 39.52 7.29
CA GLY A 701 34.20 39.02 7.10
C GLY A 701 34.99 39.16 8.42
N CYS A 702 35.63 38.06 8.86
CA CYS A 702 36.84 37.96 9.71
C CYS A 702 36.76 38.07 11.26
N GLY A 703 37.36 37.07 11.94
CA GLY A 703 37.90 37.20 13.32
C GLY A 703 38.07 35.87 14.08
N PRO A 704 39.26 35.45 14.57
CA PRO A 704 39.57 34.04 14.89
C PRO A 704 39.90 33.70 16.37
N GLY A 705 39.62 32.43 16.78
CA GLY A 705 40.29 31.61 17.83
C GLY A 705 40.27 32.09 19.30
N PRO A 706 40.79 31.32 20.30
CA PRO A 706 41.35 29.95 20.28
C PRO A 706 40.93 29.00 21.47
N ARG A 707 41.29 27.69 21.36
CA ARG A 707 41.79 26.69 22.37
C ARG A 707 40.99 26.46 23.69
N GLU A 708 40.88 25.29 24.33
CA GLU A 708 41.56 23.98 24.33
C GLU A 708 40.77 22.96 25.22
N THR A 709 41.09 21.65 25.08
CA THR A 709 40.98 20.50 26.02
C THR A 709 39.58 20.05 26.51
N THR A 710 39.18 18.77 26.63
CA THR A 710 39.86 17.49 26.83
C THR A 710 38.94 16.35 26.36
N GLN A 711 39.46 15.36 25.64
CA GLN A 711 38.69 14.22 25.09
C GLN A 711 38.99 12.96 25.93
N ILE A 712 37.96 12.31 26.47
CA ILE A 712 38.05 11.00 27.12
C ILE A 712 37.44 9.98 26.16
N ASP A 713 38.29 9.09 25.67
CA ASP A 713 37.93 7.88 24.93
C ASP A 713 37.15 6.91 25.82
N ASN A 714 36.04 6.38 25.32
CA ASN A 714 35.56 5.05 25.68
C ASN A 714 34.77 4.46 24.53
N ALA A 715 35.47 3.64 23.74
CA ALA A 715 34.90 2.80 22.71
C ALA A 715 34.27 1.54 23.34
N VAL A 716 32.95 1.37 23.21
CA VAL A 716 32.29 0.08 23.46
C VAL A 716 31.90 -0.52 22.11
N ARG A 717 32.66 -1.53 21.70
CA ARG A 717 32.31 -2.45 20.61
C ARG A 717 31.14 -3.33 21.06
N LEU A 718 30.01 -3.25 20.36
CA LEU A 718 28.92 -4.22 20.47
C LEU A 718 28.89 -5.10 19.22
N SER A 719 29.28 -6.36 19.41
CA SER A 719 29.21 -7.44 18.43
C SER A 719 27.77 -7.88 18.22
N TRP A 720 27.32 -7.89 16.96
CA TRP A 720 26.05 -8.47 16.55
C TRP A 720 26.18 -9.99 16.41
N CYS A 721 25.43 -10.74 17.22
CA CYS A 721 25.08 -12.12 16.88
C CYS A 721 23.78 -12.09 16.08
N THR A 722 23.87 -12.59 14.86
CA THR A 722 22.75 -12.96 13.99
C THR A 722 22.43 -14.42 14.28
N ASP A 723 21.16 -14.78 14.40
CA ASP A 723 20.72 -16.15 14.18
C ASP A 723 19.27 -16.19 13.65
N SER A 724 19.22 -16.56 12.37
CA SER A 724 18.26 -17.43 11.65
C SER A 724 16.75 -17.26 11.83
#